data_AF-A0A952CB03-F1
#
_entry.id   AF-A0A952CB03-F1
#
_cell.length_a   1.000
_cell.length_b   1.000
_cell.length_c   1.000
_cell.angle_alpha   90.00
_cell.angle_beta   90.00
_cell.angle_gamma   90.00
#
_symmetry.space_group_name_H-M   'P 1'
#
loop_
_entity.id
_entity.type
_entity.pdbx_description
1 polymer ?
#
loop_
_entity_poly.entity_id
_entity_poly.type
_entity_poly.pdbx_seq_one_letter_code
_entity_poly.pdbx_strand_id
1 'polypeptide(L)'
;MTGPQGQPIRLSDYRGKVVIVDVSATWCGPCQAAMPNNDRIARKYADQGVVFLGVTASDSKANYDGWMARNAAKYAFTMTFDPAGRDGWKGSVFNTGYHVSGFPTMFVIGADGKLVETVSGGGAGEDYRLEYALARAGVKVDLAAIPPEPKRDANAPKVIPATAKTPAAKSVPMVGMGGGMAPAKKASLGAVEFGAPVADFTATAPDGRDLKLSDFKGKTVIVTFFSNSERGPETYAVELAAKYAGQDVVLLAVGSAMEREKFEAWRKSANPAYFTAWDPAGKAWGESIPNLTFGVGMFPVFAVVDPAGKLAGGYLGMGAQNVERLKQFLHFAGVKLAPEDRPKSMPAGAVMRAPGGAAPAAAAPRTLGPGDIAPDFTSLTVDDKEVKLSDFKGRIVILDFWATWCGPCIASFPHTQAIAAKYKDQDVVVLAAGTSDTIKQFKSWIPQNQPKYPDMIWAFDPHERGSATFAERASAKHYGVSGIPTQFVIGRDGKIVATIVGNGGKDDARTEAALAKLGVKVDEATVAKGREQLARAAEAQRAREAAMREEEINPKPQFRESFGALQAGKPVPDLTLATADGAAVQLSALIKGKTAVFAVWNAGTGPGEETLAVFEDWSKAYAGQGVVFIGLGAYGSREDFDAWRAANANRFSFPVVWDPMGAPPRPSKPFDEMSDAEKAAFNAASREFYPKIAPMKFTGGAMAMIPNCTVIDAQGNMVGFFGGAGPRTPESLGNLLLRAGIKLEPRHMPARVFTAAESKEPPPEPKVERIAIGAMAPDFVTTDIDGKEIRLSDYRGKTVILDFWATWCGPCMAAMPHTQEVAAQYKDQDVVVLGSATSDTRANFERWVKANAAKYPDMVWSHDPAERKPERASRALYGVTGIPTQFIINPEGRIVDIVIGYMKGEVILDAALAKAGVKVDPAIVEKGAADLQRRAMLSGAAPAPALKLTPKQN
;
A
#
# COMPACT_ATOMS: atom_id res chain seq x y z
N MET A 1 -31.86 -0.35 -10.56
CA MET A 1 -31.50 -1.09 -9.33
C MET A 1 -32.44 -2.28 -9.21
N THR A 2 -32.10 -3.30 -8.41
CA THR A 2 -33.02 -4.39 -8.09
C THR A 2 -33.52 -4.26 -6.64
N GLY A 3 -34.82 -4.38 -6.44
CA GLY A 3 -35.43 -4.35 -5.11
C GLY A 3 -35.22 -5.66 -4.34
N PRO A 4 -35.68 -5.73 -3.08
CA PRO A 4 -35.47 -6.88 -2.19
C PRO A 4 -36.04 -8.20 -2.74
N GLN A 5 -37.10 -8.15 -3.55
CA GLN A 5 -37.74 -9.30 -4.20
C GLN A 5 -37.24 -9.52 -5.63
N GLY A 6 -36.14 -8.87 -6.03
CA GLY A 6 -35.54 -8.98 -7.36
C GLY A 6 -36.23 -8.14 -8.45
N GLN A 7 -37.28 -7.40 -8.10
CA GLN A 7 -38.00 -6.52 -9.01
C GLN A 7 -37.10 -5.37 -9.49
N PRO A 8 -37.17 -4.96 -10.78
CA PRO A 8 -36.43 -3.79 -11.24
C PRO A 8 -37.04 -2.51 -10.65
N ILE A 9 -36.20 -1.65 -10.08
CA ILE A 9 -36.56 -0.31 -9.60
C ILE A 9 -35.84 0.72 -10.46
N ARG A 10 -36.60 1.64 -11.08
CA ARG A 10 -36.07 2.73 -11.91
C ARG A 10 -36.35 4.07 -11.22
N LEU A 11 -35.38 4.98 -11.26
CA LEU A 11 -35.57 6.33 -10.70
C LEU A 11 -36.71 7.10 -11.41
N SER A 12 -36.98 6.78 -12.67
CA SER A 12 -38.10 7.33 -13.43
C SER A 12 -39.47 7.06 -12.82
N ASP A 13 -39.59 6.01 -12.00
CA ASP A 13 -40.86 5.60 -11.38
C ASP A 13 -41.29 6.57 -10.26
N TYR A 14 -40.39 7.46 -9.86
CA TYR A 14 -40.58 8.46 -8.79
C TYR A 14 -40.64 9.90 -9.32
N ARG A 15 -40.89 10.10 -10.63
CA ARG A 15 -41.09 11.46 -11.21
C ARG A 15 -42.17 12.22 -10.45
N GLY A 16 -41.92 13.51 -10.17
CA GLY A 16 -42.83 14.35 -9.40
C GLY A 16 -42.68 14.24 -7.88
N LYS A 17 -41.72 13.44 -7.38
CA LYS A 17 -41.38 13.34 -5.95
C LYS A 17 -39.93 13.77 -5.70
N VAL A 18 -39.65 14.25 -4.49
CA VAL A 18 -38.27 14.46 -4.03
C VAL A 18 -37.69 13.10 -3.64
N VAL A 19 -36.53 12.73 -4.19
CA VAL A 19 -35.91 11.43 -4.00
C VAL A 19 -34.51 11.58 -3.43
N ILE A 20 -34.21 10.87 -2.34
CA ILE A 20 -32.85 10.69 -1.83
C ILE A 20 -32.34 9.33 -2.31
N VAL A 21 -31.20 9.30 -2.98
CA VAL A 21 -30.50 8.07 -3.38
C VAL A 21 -29.22 7.94 -2.57
N ASP A 22 -29.21 7.09 -1.56
CA ASP A 22 -28.04 6.76 -0.74
C ASP A 22 -27.26 5.61 -1.39
N VAL A 23 -26.11 5.91 -1.98
CA VAL A 23 -25.20 4.89 -2.51
C VAL A 23 -24.25 4.47 -1.40
N SER A 24 -24.39 3.22 -0.97
CA SER A 24 -23.76 2.64 0.21
C SER A 24 -23.29 1.21 -0.06
N ALA A 25 -22.54 0.61 0.87
CA ALA A 25 -22.15 -0.81 0.80
C ALA A 25 -22.30 -1.47 2.17
N THR A 26 -22.68 -2.75 2.23
CA THR A 26 -22.89 -3.46 3.51
C THR A 26 -21.58 -3.74 4.24
N TRP A 27 -20.44 -3.78 3.56
CA TRP A 27 -19.11 -3.87 4.18
C TRP A 27 -18.56 -2.52 4.68
N CYS A 28 -19.22 -1.40 4.35
CA CYS A 28 -18.76 -0.05 4.68
C CYS A 28 -19.24 0.37 6.08
N GLY A 29 -18.32 0.47 7.04
CA GLY A 29 -18.59 0.88 8.42
C GLY A 29 -19.29 2.25 8.54
N PRO A 30 -18.79 3.32 7.89
CA PRO A 30 -19.46 4.63 7.87
C PRO A 30 -20.88 4.58 7.28
N CYS A 31 -21.10 3.74 6.27
CA CYS A 31 -22.41 3.56 5.65
C CYS A 31 -23.42 2.96 6.63
N GLN A 32 -23.01 1.93 7.39
CA GLN A 32 -23.84 1.35 8.44
C GLN A 32 -24.12 2.35 9.57
N ALA A 33 -23.12 3.16 9.94
CA ALA A 33 -23.26 4.18 10.99
C ALA A 33 -24.24 5.30 10.61
N ALA A 34 -24.41 5.59 9.31
CA ALA A 34 -25.36 6.58 8.80
C ALA A 34 -26.83 6.10 8.77
N MET A 35 -27.07 4.78 8.82
CA MET A 35 -28.42 4.21 8.66
C MET A 35 -29.46 4.72 9.68
N PRO A 36 -29.15 4.90 10.98
CA PRO A 36 -30.12 5.49 11.92
C PRO A 36 -30.51 6.93 11.58
N ASN A 37 -29.57 7.76 11.11
CA ASN A 37 -29.86 9.11 10.65
C ASN A 37 -30.72 9.06 9.38
N ASN A 38 -30.38 8.21 8.42
CA ASN A 38 -31.13 8.03 7.18
C ASN A 38 -32.58 7.56 7.46
N ASP A 39 -32.77 6.66 8.42
CA ASP A 39 -34.09 6.23 8.86
C ASP A 39 -34.91 7.36 9.50
N ARG A 40 -34.27 8.19 10.34
CA ARG A 40 -34.89 9.39 10.91
C ARG A 40 -35.40 10.33 9.81
N ILE A 41 -34.57 10.61 8.80
CA ILE A 41 -34.94 11.46 7.65
C ILE A 41 -36.09 10.83 6.86
N ALA A 42 -35.97 9.55 6.55
CA ALA A 42 -36.98 8.81 5.78
C ALA A 42 -38.34 8.84 6.46
N ARG A 43 -38.40 8.66 7.79
CA ARG A 43 -39.66 8.72 8.57
C ARG A 43 -40.19 10.14 8.70
N LYS A 44 -39.32 11.12 9.00
CA LYS A 44 -39.71 12.50 9.31
C LYS A 44 -40.36 13.22 8.14
N TYR A 45 -39.95 12.91 6.91
CA TYR A 45 -40.42 13.61 5.71
C TYR A 45 -41.25 12.73 4.75
N ALA A 46 -41.62 11.52 5.17
CA ALA A 46 -42.45 10.61 4.38
C ALA A 46 -43.83 11.20 4.05
N ASP A 47 -44.45 11.90 4.99
CA ASP A 47 -45.76 12.56 4.86
C ASP A 47 -45.73 13.73 3.85
N GLN A 48 -44.57 14.33 3.64
CA GLN A 48 -44.32 15.35 2.63
C GLN A 48 -43.96 14.76 1.25
N GLY A 49 -44.03 13.44 1.09
CA GLY A 49 -43.81 12.77 -0.18
C GLY A 49 -42.34 12.57 -0.56
N VAL A 50 -41.40 12.69 0.39
CA VAL A 50 -39.99 12.37 0.19
C VAL A 50 -39.80 10.86 0.10
N VAL A 51 -39.09 10.41 -0.92
CA VAL A 51 -38.75 9.00 -1.13
C VAL A 51 -37.27 8.79 -0.85
N PHE A 52 -36.95 7.87 0.06
CA PHE A 52 -35.57 7.50 0.36
C PHE A 52 -35.26 6.12 -0.22
N LEU A 53 -34.22 6.02 -1.05
CA LEU A 53 -33.74 4.79 -1.67
C LEU A 53 -32.31 4.53 -1.25
N GLY A 54 -32.08 3.44 -0.52
CA GLY A 54 -30.74 2.94 -0.27
C GLY A 54 -30.30 2.03 -1.40
N VAL A 55 -29.07 2.18 -1.87
CA VAL A 55 -28.47 1.42 -2.95
C VAL A 55 -27.19 0.79 -2.46
N THR A 56 -27.22 -0.52 -2.28
CA THR A 56 -26.03 -1.31 -2.02
C THR A 56 -25.26 -1.50 -3.33
N ALA A 57 -24.17 -0.75 -3.48
CA ALA A 57 -23.30 -0.77 -4.65
C ALA A 57 -21.88 -1.23 -4.28
N SER A 58 -21.12 -1.72 -5.28
CA SER A 58 -19.81 -2.35 -5.04
C SER A 58 -19.85 -3.45 -3.97
N ASP A 59 -20.91 -4.25 -3.96
CA ASP A 59 -21.14 -5.31 -2.97
C ASP A 59 -21.59 -6.62 -3.60
N SER A 60 -21.45 -7.74 -2.89
CA SER A 60 -21.93 -9.03 -3.38
C SER A 60 -23.44 -9.16 -3.13
N LYS A 61 -24.14 -9.89 -4.01
CA LYS A 61 -25.58 -10.16 -3.82
C LYS A 61 -25.83 -10.94 -2.52
N ALA A 62 -24.93 -11.85 -2.16
CA ALA A 62 -24.99 -12.60 -0.90
C ALA A 62 -24.85 -11.71 0.33
N ASN A 63 -23.95 -10.71 0.31
CA ASN A 63 -23.80 -9.76 1.41
C ASN A 63 -25.05 -8.90 1.58
N TYR A 64 -25.59 -8.40 0.46
CA TYR A 64 -26.85 -7.67 0.44
C TYR A 64 -28.00 -8.51 1.00
N ASP A 65 -28.17 -9.75 0.54
CA ASP A 65 -29.25 -10.64 0.99
C ASP A 65 -29.13 -10.99 2.47
N GLY A 66 -27.91 -11.29 2.93
CA GLY A 66 -27.64 -11.54 4.34
C GLY A 66 -27.90 -10.31 5.21
N TRP A 67 -27.57 -9.11 4.71
CA TRP A 67 -27.85 -7.86 5.42
C TRP A 67 -29.36 -7.57 5.47
N MET A 68 -30.08 -7.79 4.38
CA MET A 68 -31.54 -7.63 4.31
C MET A 68 -32.25 -8.60 5.26
N ALA A 69 -31.82 -9.86 5.33
CA ALA A 69 -32.37 -10.85 6.27
C ALA A 69 -32.26 -10.40 7.74
N ARG A 70 -31.23 -9.60 8.09
CA ARG A 70 -31.00 -9.11 9.46
C ARG A 70 -31.60 -7.73 9.75
N ASN A 71 -31.81 -6.90 8.73
CA ASN A 71 -32.07 -5.47 8.91
C ASN A 71 -33.29 -4.94 8.15
N ALA A 72 -33.95 -5.72 7.30
CA ALA A 72 -35.09 -5.25 6.51
C ALA A 72 -36.24 -4.66 7.35
N ALA A 73 -36.45 -5.16 8.57
CA ALA A 73 -37.48 -4.65 9.48
C ALA A 73 -37.05 -3.41 10.29
N LYS A 74 -35.77 -3.03 10.26
CA LYS A 74 -35.22 -1.95 11.11
C LYS A 74 -35.39 -0.57 10.48
N TYR A 75 -35.37 -0.47 9.16
CA TYR A 75 -35.34 0.80 8.45
C TYR A 75 -36.59 0.98 7.58
N ALA A 76 -37.16 2.18 7.57
CA ALA A 76 -38.40 2.53 6.88
C ALA A 76 -38.23 2.75 5.37
N PHE A 77 -37.00 2.90 4.90
CA PHE A 77 -36.70 3.17 3.50
C PHE A 77 -36.33 1.90 2.73
N THR A 78 -36.54 1.92 1.41
CA THR A 78 -36.28 0.75 0.57
C THR A 78 -34.79 0.64 0.28
N MET A 79 -34.22 -0.49 0.68
CA MET A 79 -32.88 -0.90 0.25
C MET A 79 -32.96 -1.65 -1.08
N THR A 80 -32.02 -1.37 -1.96
CA THR A 80 -31.92 -1.91 -3.31
C THR A 80 -30.49 -2.34 -3.58
N PHE A 81 -30.32 -3.26 -4.54
CA PHE A 81 -29.01 -3.74 -4.96
C PHE A 81 -28.65 -3.17 -6.33
N ASP A 82 -27.39 -2.77 -6.49
CA ASP A 82 -26.82 -2.48 -7.81
C ASP A 82 -26.50 -3.81 -8.53
N PRO A 83 -27.17 -4.13 -9.65
CA PRO A 83 -26.95 -5.40 -10.36
C PRO A 83 -25.52 -5.58 -10.88
N ALA A 84 -24.74 -4.51 -10.99
CA ALA A 84 -23.32 -4.60 -11.33
C ALA A 84 -22.52 -5.35 -10.25
N GLY A 85 -22.99 -5.32 -8.99
CA GLY A 85 -22.35 -5.97 -7.86
C GLY A 85 -20.91 -5.50 -7.60
N ARG A 86 -20.19 -6.24 -6.76
CA ARG A 86 -18.81 -5.93 -6.37
C ARG A 86 -17.86 -5.92 -7.57
N ASP A 87 -17.96 -6.93 -8.41
CA ASP A 87 -17.00 -7.16 -9.49
C ASP A 87 -17.31 -6.33 -10.74
N GLY A 88 -18.57 -5.91 -10.91
CA GLY A 88 -19.00 -5.00 -11.98
C GLY A 88 -18.94 -3.53 -11.60
N TRP A 89 -18.42 -3.14 -10.43
CA TRP A 89 -18.37 -1.74 -9.97
C TRP A 89 -17.74 -0.80 -11.00
N LYS A 90 -16.72 -1.24 -11.74
CA LYS A 90 -16.07 -0.44 -12.80
C LYS A 90 -17.00 -0.04 -13.94
N GLY A 91 -18.06 -0.83 -14.19
CA GLY A 91 -19.10 -0.55 -15.19
C GLY A 91 -20.44 -0.14 -14.59
N SER A 92 -20.54 -0.02 -13.26
CA SER A 92 -21.76 0.41 -12.58
C SER A 92 -22.14 1.82 -13.05
N VAL A 93 -23.45 2.07 -13.18
CA VAL A 93 -23.97 3.42 -13.46
C VAL A 93 -23.62 4.40 -12.34
N PHE A 94 -23.46 3.92 -11.10
CA PHE A 94 -23.09 4.77 -9.97
C PHE A 94 -21.62 5.22 -10.03
N ASN A 95 -20.74 4.40 -10.61
CA ASN A 95 -19.34 4.74 -10.82
C ASN A 95 -19.13 5.55 -12.13
N THR A 96 -19.74 5.10 -13.23
CA THR A 96 -19.51 5.67 -14.57
C THR A 96 -20.40 6.86 -14.89
N GLY A 97 -21.63 6.90 -14.37
CA GLY A 97 -22.62 7.95 -14.62
C GLY A 97 -22.79 8.94 -13.47
N TYR A 98 -22.85 8.46 -12.23
CA TYR A 98 -22.96 9.31 -11.03
C TYR A 98 -21.62 9.68 -10.40
N HIS A 99 -20.51 9.11 -10.89
CA HIS A 99 -19.14 9.38 -10.43
C HIS A 99 -18.94 9.27 -8.91
N VAL A 100 -19.57 8.28 -8.28
CA VAL A 100 -19.42 8.01 -6.85
C VAL A 100 -17.97 7.58 -6.56
N SER A 101 -17.22 8.45 -5.88
CA SER A 101 -15.81 8.21 -5.51
C SER A 101 -15.61 7.73 -4.08
N GLY A 102 -16.68 7.62 -3.29
CA GLY A 102 -16.66 7.15 -1.90
C GLY A 102 -18.06 6.85 -1.34
N PHE A 103 -18.12 6.03 -0.29
CA PHE A 103 -19.37 5.64 0.37
C PHE A 103 -19.39 6.09 1.84
N PRO A 104 -20.55 6.49 2.41
CA PRO A 104 -21.81 6.71 1.72
C PRO A 104 -21.77 8.00 0.89
N THR A 105 -22.48 8.02 -0.24
CA THR A 105 -22.75 9.25 -1.01
C THR A 105 -24.24 9.31 -1.34
N MET A 106 -24.88 10.39 -0.94
CA MET A 106 -26.31 10.61 -1.09
C MET A 106 -26.61 11.67 -2.13
N PHE A 107 -27.54 11.40 -3.04
CA PHE A 107 -28.00 12.36 -4.05
C PHE A 107 -29.44 12.78 -3.72
N VAL A 108 -29.66 14.07 -3.51
CA VAL A 108 -31.00 14.64 -3.35
C VAL A 108 -31.47 15.13 -4.72
N ILE A 109 -32.56 14.53 -5.19
CA ILE A 109 -33.15 14.78 -6.51
C ILE A 109 -34.51 15.45 -6.29
N GLY A 110 -34.72 16.61 -6.92
CA GLY A 110 -35.95 17.37 -6.81
C GLY A 110 -37.11 16.71 -7.57
N ALA A 111 -38.34 17.17 -7.31
CA ALA A 111 -39.53 16.67 -8.00
C ALA A 111 -39.50 16.85 -9.52
N ASP A 112 -38.72 17.81 -10.02
CA ASP A 112 -38.44 18.04 -11.44
C ASP A 112 -37.42 17.06 -12.05
N GLY A 113 -36.90 16.12 -11.25
CA GLY A 113 -35.93 15.11 -11.65
C GLY A 113 -34.49 15.63 -11.73
N LYS A 114 -34.22 16.87 -11.30
CA LYS A 114 -32.86 17.41 -11.29
C LYS A 114 -32.15 17.13 -9.97
N LEU A 115 -30.84 16.95 -10.06
CA LEU A 115 -29.99 16.90 -8.87
C LEU A 115 -30.05 18.26 -8.16
N VAL A 116 -30.52 18.25 -6.92
CA VAL A 116 -30.50 19.41 -6.03
C VAL A 116 -29.16 19.48 -5.33
N GLU A 117 -28.67 18.36 -4.81
CA GLU A 117 -27.43 18.32 -4.05
C GLU A 117 -26.85 16.92 -3.94
N THR A 118 -25.53 16.84 -3.81
CA THR A 118 -24.83 15.61 -3.43
C THR A 118 -24.20 15.80 -2.06
N VAL A 119 -24.49 14.89 -1.13
CA VAL A 119 -23.96 14.86 0.23
C VAL A 119 -23.05 13.64 0.35
N SER A 120 -21.74 13.87 0.46
CA SER A 120 -20.76 12.80 0.62
C SER A 120 -20.34 12.63 2.09
N GLY A 121 -20.14 11.38 2.49
CA GLY A 121 -19.79 10.99 3.85
C GLY A 121 -20.97 10.98 4.82
N GLY A 122 -20.81 10.27 5.92
CA GLY A 122 -21.77 10.14 7.01
C GLY A 122 -21.16 9.33 8.15
N GLY A 123 -21.39 9.76 9.39
CA GLY A 123 -20.90 9.10 10.61
C GLY A 123 -22.04 8.82 11.59
N ALA A 124 -21.72 8.21 12.73
CA ALA A 124 -22.70 8.00 13.79
C ALA A 124 -23.09 9.36 14.41
N GLY A 125 -24.39 9.71 14.41
CA GLY A 125 -24.91 10.93 15.02
C GLY A 125 -25.93 11.67 14.15
N GLU A 126 -26.31 12.87 14.59
CA GLU A 126 -27.24 13.73 13.86
C GLU A 126 -26.50 14.55 12.79
N ASP A 127 -26.70 14.17 11.52
CA ASP A 127 -26.17 14.89 10.37
C ASP A 127 -27.31 15.61 9.65
N TYR A 128 -27.28 16.95 9.70
CA TYR A 128 -28.35 17.82 9.22
C TYR A 128 -28.19 18.27 7.76
N ARG A 129 -27.14 17.80 7.05
CA ARG A 129 -26.87 18.21 5.66
C ARG A 129 -27.99 17.81 4.70
N LEU A 130 -28.66 16.68 4.96
CA LEU A 130 -29.81 16.24 4.17
C LEU A 130 -31.04 17.15 4.37
N GLU A 131 -31.28 17.64 5.57
CA GLU A 131 -32.37 18.59 5.87
C GLU A 131 -32.19 19.92 5.11
N TYR A 132 -30.97 20.44 5.04
CA TYR A 132 -30.67 21.62 4.22
C TYR A 132 -30.85 21.36 2.71
N ALA A 133 -30.44 20.19 2.23
CA ALA A 133 -30.66 19.77 0.85
C ALA A 133 -32.15 19.57 0.52
N LEU A 134 -32.93 19.01 1.45
CA LEU A 134 -34.37 18.83 1.32
C LEU A 134 -35.11 20.17 1.31
N ALA A 135 -34.71 21.14 2.14
CA ALA A 135 -35.24 22.50 2.10
C ALA A 135 -35.04 23.15 0.72
N ARG A 136 -33.85 22.97 0.13
CA ARG A 136 -33.55 23.41 -1.26
C ARG A 136 -34.35 22.67 -2.31
N ALA A 137 -34.71 21.42 -2.05
CA ALA A 137 -35.59 20.62 -2.91
C ALA A 137 -37.09 20.99 -2.78
N GLY A 138 -37.44 21.93 -1.90
CA GLY A 138 -38.81 22.40 -1.69
C GLY A 138 -39.59 21.67 -0.59
N VAL A 139 -38.92 20.86 0.23
CA VAL A 139 -39.52 20.18 1.40
C VAL A 139 -39.60 21.18 2.56
N LYS A 140 -40.69 21.14 3.34
CA LYS A 140 -40.85 22.00 4.51
C LYS A 140 -39.98 21.46 5.65
N VAL A 141 -38.87 22.15 5.89
CA VAL A 141 -37.91 21.85 6.94
C VAL A 141 -37.84 23.05 7.89
N ASP A 142 -37.95 22.81 9.19
CA ASP A 142 -37.72 23.83 10.20
C ASP A 142 -36.20 24.04 10.39
N LEU A 143 -35.63 24.91 9.57
CA LEU A 143 -34.19 25.22 9.61
C LEU A 143 -33.78 25.97 10.88
N ALA A 144 -34.72 26.59 11.59
CA ALA A 144 -34.43 27.30 12.84
C ALA A 144 -34.24 26.34 14.03
N ALA A 145 -34.78 25.12 13.93
CA ALA A 145 -34.67 24.08 14.96
C ALA A 145 -33.43 23.18 14.81
N ILE A 146 -32.55 23.43 13.83
CA ILE A 146 -31.34 22.63 13.57
C ILE A 146 -30.07 23.51 13.56
N PRO A 147 -28.88 22.95 13.85
CA PRO A 147 -27.63 23.70 13.83
C PRO A 147 -27.35 24.37 12.48
N PRO A 148 -26.57 25.48 12.45
CA PRO A 148 -26.24 26.20 11.22
C PRO A 148 -25.64 25.30 10.13
N GLU A 149 -25.93 25.62 8.86
CA GLU A 149 -25.50 24.83 7.71
C GLU A 149 -23.98 24.59 7.72
N PRO A 150 -23.52 23.32 7.74
CA PRO A 150 -22.11 23.00 7.59
C PRO A 150 -21.57 23.50 6.24
N LYS A 151 -20.27 23.84 6.17
CA LYS A 151 -19.64 24.25 4.89
C LYS A 151 -19.85 23.16 3.82
N ARG A 152 -20.41 23.56 2.68
CA ARG A 152 -20.68 22.65 1.54
C ARG A 152 -19.41 22.03 0.99
N ASP A 153 -19.50 20.76 0.60
CA ASP A 153 -18.41 20.07 -0.11
C ASP A 153 -18.27 20.65 -1.53
N ALA A 154 -17.16 21.35 -1.77
CA ALA A 154 -16.88 21.97 -3.05
C ALA A 154 -16.58 20.97 -4.18
N ASN A 155 -16.33 19.70 -3.85
CA ASN A 155 -15.99 18.63 -4.79
C ASN A 155 -17.18 17.73 -5.16
N ALA A 156 -18.37 18.01 -4.63
CA ALA A 156 -19.56 17.23 -4.88
C ALA A 156 -20.03 17.33 -6.35
N PRO A 157 -20.46 16.23 -7.01
CA PRO A 157 -20.97 16.24 -8.38
C PRO A 157 -22.11 17.25 -8.58
N LYS A 158 -22.00 18.11 -9.59
CA LYS A 158 -22.93 19.25 -9.81
C LYS A 158 -24.08 18.97 -10.80
N VAL A 159 -24.08 17.86 -11.55
CA VAL A 159 -25.11 17.52 -12.55
C VAL A 159 -25.27 16.00 -12.71
N ILE A 160 -26.50 15.47 -12.82
CA ILE A 160 -26.78 14.10 -13.28
C ILE A 160 -26.84 14.12 -14.83
N PRO A 161 -26.03 13.33 -15.56
CA PRO A 161 -26.13 13.25 -17.01
C PRO A 161 -27.49 12.65 -17.43
N ALA A 162 -28.23 13.32 -18.31
CA ALA A 162 -29.43 12.76 -18.93
C ALA A 162 -29.06 11.50 -19.72
N THR A 163 -29.89 10.46 -19.62
CA THR A 163 -29.70 9.14 -20.25
C THR A 163 -29.40 9.26 -21.75
N ALA A 164 -28.11 9.24 -22.11
CA ALA A 164 -27.64 9.21 -23.48
C ALA A 164 -27.30 7.76 -23.88
N LYS A 165 -27.80 7.36 -25.03
CA LYS A 165 -27.55 6.06 -25.68
C LYS A 165 -26.04 5.77 -25.73
N THR A 166 -25.67 4.58 -25.28
CA THR A 166 -24.30 4.05 -25.27
C THR A 166 -23.66 4.10 -26.67
N PRO A 167 -22.61 4.90 -26.90
CA PRO A 167 -21.75 4.75 -28.07
C PRO A 167 -20.63 3.76 -27.74
N ALA A 168 -20.30 2.90 -28.71
CA ALA A 168 -19.27 1.90 -28.63
C ALA A 168 -17.90 2.49 -28.24
N ALA A 169 -17.32 2.01 -27.13
CA ALA A 169 -15.98 2.37 -26.70
C ALA A 169 -14.94 1.54 -27.47
N LYS A 170 -14.07 2.26 -28.18
CA LYS A 170 -12.88 1.75 -28.87
C LYS A 170 -11.88 1.18 -27.85
N SER A 171 -11.30 0.04 -28.19
CA SER A 171 -10.28 -0.68 -27.41
C SER A 171 -8.91 -0.02 -27.52
N VAL A 172 -8.31 0.29 -26.36
CA VAL A 172 -6.86 0.50 -26.18
C VAL A 172 -6.36 -0.59 -25.20
N PRO A 173 -5.21 -1.25 -25.45
CA PRO A 173 -4.81 -2.47 -24.76
C PRO A 173 -4.09 -2.20 -23.44
N MET A 174 -4.23 -3.09 -22.45
CA MET A 174 -3.49 -3.03 -21.19
C MET A 174 -2.88 -4.38 -20.77
N VAL A 175 -1.60 -4.35 -20.35
CA VAL A 175 -0.78 -5.45 -19.82
C VAL A 175 -0.25 -5.07 -18.43
N GLY A 176 -0.69 -5.84 -17.43
CA GLY A 176 0.11 -6.44 -16.36
C GLY A 176 1.07 -5.57 -15.53
N MET A 177 0.72 -5.37 -14.27
CA MET A 177 1.66 -5.10 -13.17
C MET A 177 2.48 -6.36 -12.84
N GLY A 178 3.80 -6.22 -12.75
CA GLY A 178 4.72 -7.24 -12.24
C GLY A 178 5.25 -6.91 -10.84
N GLY A 179 5.35 -7.95 -10.00
CA GLY A 179 6.40 -8.12 -8.99
C GLY A 179 7.47 -9.06 -9.57
N GLY A 180 8.75 -8.84 -9.21
CA GLY A 180 9.93 -9.23 -9.98
C GLY A 180 10.35 -10.72 -10.04
N MET A 181 10.97 -11.01 -11.19
CA MET A 181 11.99 -12.01 -11.58
C MET A 181 11.93 -13.47 -11.10
N ALA A 182 11.45 -14.32 -12.01
CA ALA A 182 12.02 -15.64 -12.34
C ALA A 182 12.48 -15.56 -13.82
N PRO A 183 13.38 -16.42 -14.35
CA PRO A 183 13.90 -16.29 -15.72
C PRO A 183 12.74 -16.21 -16.71
N ALA A 184 12.89 -15.42 -17.78
CA ALA A 184 11.82 -15.11 -18.74
C ALA A 184 11.02 -16.37 -19.09
N LYS A 185 9.85 -16.54 -18.44
CA LYS A 185 8.98 -17.67 -18.70
C LYS A 185 8.58 -17.57 -20.17
N LYS A 186 8.93 -18.58 -20.96
CA LYS A 186 8.29 -18.78 -22.25
C LYS A 186 6.78 -18.71 -22.03
N ALA A 187 6.04 -18.12 -22.97
CA ALA A 187 4.59 -18.00 -22.83
C ALA A 187 3.99 -19.38 -22.48
N SER A 188 3.23 -19.46 -21.38
CA SER A 188 2.76 -20.73 -20.82
C SER A 188 1.36 -20.61 -20.25
N LEU A 189 0.63 -21.73 -20.19
CA LEU A 189 -0.54 -21.89 -19.32
C LEU A 189 -0.08 -22.69 -18.10
N GLY A 190 0.08 -21.98 -16.97
CA GLY A 190 0.70 -22.55 -15.78
C GLY A 190 2.10 -23.10 -16.07
N ALA A 191 2.30 -24.40 -15.87
CA ALA A 191 3.56 -25.12 -16.07
C ALA A 191 3.82 -25.57 -17.52
N VAL A 192 2.83 -25.48 -18.43
CA VAL A 192 2.98 -25.96 -19.82
C VAL A 192 3.25 -24.79 -20.76
N GLU A 193 4.40 -24.81 -21.44
CA GLU A 193 4.82 -23.80 -22.41
C GLU A 193 4.01 -23.90 -23.72
N PHE A 194 3.78 -22.77 -24.39
CA PHE A 194 3.14 -22.75 -25.70
C PHE A 194 4.03 -23.44 -26.75
N GLY A 195 3.45 -24.33 -27.53
CA GLY A 195 4.15 -25.23 -28.45
C GLY A 195 4.70 -26.51 -27.80
N ALA A 196 4.62 -26.66 -26.48
CA ALA A 196 4.94 -27.93 -25.81
C ALA A 196 3.76 -28.92 -25.89
N PRO A 197 4.02 -30.23 -25.91
CA PRO A 197 2.97 -31.25 -25.80
C PRO A 197 2.17 -31.10 -24.51
N VAL A 198 0.85 -31.17 -24.60
CA VAL A 198 -0.03 -31.24 -23.42
C VAL A 198 -0.09 -32.69 -22.95
N ALA A 199 0.12 -32.91 -21.65
CA ALA A 199 -0.03 -34.24 -21.08
C ALA A 199 -1.46 -34.76 -21.29
N ASP A 200 -1.58 -36.01 -21.75
CA ASP A 200 -2.88 -36.63 -21.95
C ASP A 200 -3.57 -36.79 -20.59
N PHE A 201 -4.86 -36.45 -20.53
CA PHE A 201 -5.68 -36.58 -19.34
C PHE A 201 -6.94 -37.38 -19.66
N THR A 202 -7.48 -38.05 -18.64
CA THR A 202 -8.73 -38.81 -18.74
C THR A 202 -9.81 -38.10 -17.92
N ALA A 203 -10.93 -37.78 -18.57
CA ALA A 203 -12.15 -37.33 -17.93
C ALA A 203 -13.27 -38.35 -18.16
N THR A 204 -14.31 -38.36 -17.33
CA THR A 204 -15.46 -39.27 -17.47
C THR A 204 -16.57 -38.61 -18.28
N ALA A 205 -16.90 -39.16 -19.44
CA ALA A 205 -18.05 -38.71 -20.23
C ALA A 205 -19.39 -39.09 -19.55
N PRO A 206 -20.53 -38.51 -19.98
CA PRO A 206 -21.81 -38.68 -19.28
C PRO A 206 -22.36 -40.11 -19.30
N ASP A 207 -22.00 -40.90 -20.32
CA ASP A 207 -22.32 -42.32 -20.42
C ASP A 207 -21.39 -43.21 -19.57
N GLY A 208 -20.47 -42.60 -18.82
CA GLY A 208 -19.55 -43.27 -17.91
C GLY A 208 -18.27 -43.76 -18.59
N ARG A 209 -18.10 -43.55 -19.90
CA ARG A 209 -16.87 -43.95 -20.59
C ARG A 209 -15.73 -42.98 -20.29
N ASP A 210 -14.50 -43.48 -20.33
CA ASP A 210 -13.31 -42.65 -20.30
C ASP A 210 -13.20 -41.85 -21.61
N LEU A 211 -12.99 -40.54 -21.48
CA LEU A 211 -12.74 -39.60 -22.56
C LEU A 211 -11.36 -39.00 -22.36
N LYS A 212 -10.45 -39.24 -23.30
CA LYS A 212 -9.07 -38.75 -23.24
C LYS A 212 -8.87 -37.53 -24.12
N LEU A 213 -7.92 -36.66 -23.80
CA LEU A 213 -7.53 -35.58 -24.70
C LEU A 213 -7.03 -36.15 -26.05
N SER A 214 -6.32 -37.28 -26.00
CA SER A 214 -5.83 -38.00 -27.19
C SER A 214 -6.93 -38.55 -28.11
N ASP A 215 -8.17 -38.68 -27.65
CA ASP A 215 -9.32 -39.07 -28.49
C ASP A 215 -9.64 -37.99 -29.55
N PHE A 216 -9.14 -36.76 -29.36
CA PHE A 216 -9.31 -35.64 -30.29
C PHE A 216 -8.07 -35.38 -31.16
N LYS A 217 -7.13 -36.33 -31.25
CA LYS A 217 -5.93 -36.20 -32.09
C LYS A 217 -6.29 -35.84 -33.53
N GLY A 218 -5.57 -34.86 -34.11
CA GLY A 218 -5.86 -34.33 -35.44
C GLY A 218 -6.92 -33.22 -35.47
N LYS A 219 -7.52 -32.86 -34.33
CA LYS A 219 -8.48 -31.75 -34.20
C LYS A 219 -7.89 -30.62 -33.37
N THR A 220 -8.39 -29.40 -33.55
CA THR A 220 -8.08 -28.29 -32.65
C THR A 220 -9.07 -28.32 -31.49
N VAL A 221 -8.60 -28.47 -30.26
CA VAL A 221 -9.45 -28.64 -29.08
C VAL A 221 -9.41 -27.39 -28.22
N ILE A 222 -10.56 -26.74 -28.05
CA ILE A 222 -10.77 -25.75 -26.99
C ILE A 222 -11.20 -26.54 -25.75
N VAL A 223 -10.37 -26.58 -24.72
CA VAL A 223 -10.71 -27.22 -23.44
C VAL A 223 -11.06 -26.12 -22.44
N THR A 224 -12.24 -26.22 -21.82
CA THR A 224 -12.59 -25.38 -20.67
C THR A 224 -12.77 -26.25 -19.43
N PHE A 225 -12.12 -25.86 -18.33
CA PHE A 225 -12.34 -26.45 -17.01
C PHE A 225 -13.11 -25.45 -16.16
N PHE A 226 -14.22 -25.86 -15.53
CA PHE A 226 -15.06 -25.00 -14.71
C PHE A 226 -15.44 -25.68 -13.40
N SER A 227 -15.59 -24.91 -12.31
CA SER A 227 -15.94 -25.41 -10.97
C SER A 227 -17.14 -24.66 -10.38
N ASN A 228 -17.91 -25.35 -9.53
CA ASN A 228 -19.03 -24.89 -8.69
C ASN A 228 -19.97 -23.77 -9.24
N SER A 229 -21.20 -24.17 -9.59
CA SER A 229 -22.43 -23.40 -9.91
C SER A 229 -22.70 -23.00 -11.38
N GLU A 230 -23.77 -23.58 -11.93
CA GLU A 230 -24.70 -23.16 -13.01
C GLU A 230 -24.20 -22.56 -14.34
N ARG A 231 -22.91 -22.26 -14.51
CA ARG A 231 -22.36 -21.66 -15.74
C ARG A 231 -21.37 -22.62 -16.41
N GLY A 232 -21.67 -22.91 -17.68
CA GLY A 232 -20.87 -23.76 -18.57
C GLY A 232 -19.75 -23.03 -19.28
N PRO A 233 -19.25 -23.53 -20.43
CA PRO A 233 -18.33 -22.76 -21.27
C PRO A 233 -18.88 -21.37 -21.58
N GLU A 234 -17.98 -20.39 -21.64
CA GLU A 234 -18.31 -19.02 -22.05
C GLU A 234 -18.96 -19.01 -23.45
N THR A 235 -20.00 -18.19 -23.62
CA THR A 235 -20.81 -18.17 -24.86
C THR A 235 -19.95 -17.93 -26.10
N TYR A 236 -18.94 -17.06 -26.02
CA TYR A 236 -18.05 -16.80 -27.16
C TYR A 236 -17.18 -18.00 -27.55
N ALA A 237 -16.83 -18.87 -26.60
CA ALA A 237 -16.07 -20.09 -26.89
C ALA A 237 -16.95 -21.13 -27.59
N VAL A 238 -18.22 -21.23 -27.17
CA VAL A 238 -19.24 -22.05 -27.83
C VAL A 238 -19.49 -21.57 -29.26
N GLU A 239 -19.67 -20.25 -29.45
CA GLU A 239 -19.91 -19.64 -30.75
C GLU A 239 -18.72 -19.81 -31.71
N LEU A 240 -17.48 -19.62 -31.24
CA LEU A 240 -16.29 -19.80 -32.07
C LEU A 240 -16.06 -21.27 -32.42
N ALA A 241 -16.23 -22.20 -31.48
CA ALA A 241 -16.14 -23.62 -31.76
C ALA A 241 -17.19 -24.05 -32.80
N ALA A 242 -18.44 -23.60 -32.66
CA ALA A 242 -19.49 -23.89 -33.63
C ALA A 242 -19.20 -23.26 -35.01
N LYS A 243 -18.75 -22.00 -35.06
CA LYS A 243 -18.42 -21.29 -36.31
C LYS A 243 -17.29 -21.98 -37.08
N TYR A 244 -16.30 -22.54 -36.38
CA TYR A 244 -15.14 -23.19 -36.98
C TYR A 244 -15.17 -24.72 -36.91
N ALA A 245 -16.31 -25.33 -36.60
CA ALA A 245 -16.48 -26.78 -36.56
C ALA A 245 -16.13 -27.47 -37.89
N GLY A 246 -16.35 -26.79 -39.02
CA GLY A 246 -15.96 -27.25 -40.37
C GLY A 246 -14.44 -27.28 -40.61
N GLN A 247 -13.63 -26.80 -39.68
CA GLN A 247 -12.16 -26.91 -39.67
C GLN A 247 -11.65 -27.79 -38.53
N ASP A 248 -12.47 -28.75 -38.08
CA ASP A 248 -12.15 -29.67 -36.98
C ASP A 248 -11.84 -28.96 -35.65
N VAL A 249 -12.48 -27.81 -35.39
CA VAL A 249 -12.45 -27.16 -34.07
C VAL A 249 -13.53 -27.77 -33.18
N VAL A 250 -13.15 -28.26 -32.02
CA VAL A 250 -14.06 -28.87 -31.04
C VAL A 250 -13.94 -28.20 -29.68
N LEU A 251 -15.05 -28.12 -28.95
CA LEU A 251 -15.07 -27.64 -27.57
C LEU A 251 -15.29 -28.83 -26.62
N LEU A 252 -14.40 -28.97 -25.64
CA LEU A 252 -14.48 -29.93 -24.55
C LEU A 252 -14.66 -29.15 -23.23
N ALA A 253 -15.86 -29.27 -22.65
CA ALA A 253 -16.19 -28.67 -21.37
C ALA A 253 -16.05 -29.70 -20.24
N VAL A 254 -15.06 -29.52 -19.38
CA VAL A 254 -14.74 -30.41 -18.27
C VAL A 254 -15.19 -29.79 -16.96
N GLY A 255 -16.19 -30.38 -16.31
CA GLY A 255 -16.59 -30.00 -14.96
C GLY A 255 -15.56 -30.53 -13.96
N SER A 256 -14.78 -29.64 -13.36
CA SER A 256 -13.62 -29.99 -12.55
C SER A 256 -13.65 -29.28 -11.20
N ALA A 257 -13.10 -29.91 -10.16
CA ALA A 257 -13.27 -29.49 -8.78
C ALA A 257 -14.76 -29.39 -8.35
N MET A 258 -15.62 -30.30 -8.85
CA MET A 258 -17.06 -30.33 -8.60
C MET A 258 -17.62 -31.75 -8.45
N GLU A 259 -18.74 -31.89 -7.74
CA GLU A 259 -19.43 -33.18 -7.57
C GLU A 259 -20.08 -33.67 -8.88
N ARG A 260 -20.02 -34.99 -9.14
CA ARG A 260 -20.64 -35.61 -10.33
C ARG A 260 -22.13 -35.28 -10.45
N GLU A 261 -22.85 -35.26 -9.34
CA GLU A 261 -24.27 -34.92 -9.29
C GLU A 261 -24.55 -33.49 -9.78
N LYS A 262 -23.71 -32.51 -9.39
CA LYS A 262 -23.84 -31.12 -9.85
C LYS A 262 -23.46 -30.97 -11.32
N PHE A 263 -22.49 -31.74 -11.79
CA PHE A 263 -22.12 -31.77 -13.20
C PHE A 263 -23.26 -32.32 -14.05
N GLU A 264 -23.90 -33.41 -13.62
CA GLU A 264 -25.07 -33.97 -14.30
C GLU A 264 -26.27 -33.01 -14.26
N ALA A 265 -26.49 -32.30 -13.16
CA ALA A 265 -27.54 -31.29 -13.05
C ALA A 265 -27.31 -30.11 -14.02
N TRP A 266 -26.08 -29.60 -14.11
CA TRP A 266 -25.71 -28.57 -15.08
C TRP A 266 -25.80 -29.08 -16.52
N ARG A 267 -25.38 -30.32 -16.79
CA ARG A 267 -25.44 -30.90 -18.14
C ARG A 267 -26.88 -30.99 -18.65
N LYS A 268 -27.83 -31.32 -17.79
CA LYS A 268 -29.27 -31.36 -18.14
C LYS A 268 -29.82 -29.99 -18.57
N SER A 269 -29.19 -28.89 -18.16
CA SER A 269 -29.53 -27.52 -18.60
C SER A 269 -28.58 -26.97 -19.68
N ALA A 270 -27.53 -27.71 -20.07
CA ALA A 270 -26.54 -27.30 -21.06
C ALA A 270 -26.93 -27.72 -22.50
N ASN A 271 -26.41 -26.98 -23.49
CA ASN A 271 -26.69 -27.15 -24.92
C ASN A 271 -25.88 -28.33 -25.53
N PRO A 272 -26.47 -29.24 -26.35
CA PRO A 272 -25.79 -30.43 -26.89
C PRO A 272 -24.66 -30.21 -27.93
N ALA A 273 -24.25 -28.97 -28.21
CA ALA A 273 -23.35 -28.65 -29.34
C ALA A 273 -21.85 -28.87 -29.08
N TYR A 274 -21.45 -29.36 -27.90
CA TYR A 274 -20.04 -29.57 -27.53
C TYR A 274 -19.87 -30.77 -26.59
N PHE A 275 -18.64 -31.29 -26.50
CA PHE A 275 -18.34 -32.43 -25.64
C PHE A 275 -18.32 -31.99 -24.18
N THR A 276 -18.95 -32.78 -23.32
CA THR A 276 -18.92 -32.56 -21.87
C THR A 276 -18.27 -33.75 -21.19
N ALA A 277 -17.42 -33.51 -20.20
CA ALA A 277 -16.88 -34.56 -19.35
C ALA A 277 -16.75 -34.07 -17.92
N TRP A 278 -16.70 -35.01 -16.98
CA TRP A 278 -16.51 -34.75 -15.57
C TRP A 278 -15.11 -35.18 -15.16
N ASP A 279 -14.45 -34.35 -14.35
CA ASP A 279 -13.15 -34.68 -13.77
C ASP A 279 -13.32 -35.72 -12.65
N PRO A 280 -12.71 -36.93 -12.77
CA PRO A 280 -12.82 -37.99 -11.78
C PRO A 280 -12.33 -37.59 -10.37
N ALA A 281 -11.47 -36.57 -10.27
CA ALA A 281 -10.98 -36.05 -9.00
C ALA A 281 -12.10 -35.43 -8.13
N GLY A 282 -13.29 -35.19 -8.70
CA GLY A 282 -14.44 -34.65 -7.99
C GLY A 282 -14.10 -33.33 -7.30
N LYS A 283 -14.22 -33.26 -5.97
CA LYS A 283 -13.90 -32.04 -5.19
C LYS A 283 -12.42 -31.90 -4.82
N ALA A 284 -11.57 -32.88 -5.16
CA ALA A 284 -10.15 -32.85 -4.80
C ALA A 284 -9.38 -31.88 -5.72
N TRP A 285 -9.32 -30.61 -5.33
CA TRP A 285 -8.69 -29.53 -6.11
C TRP A 285 -7.23 -29.83 -6.49
N GLY A 286 -6.45 -30.43 -5.57
CA GLY A 286 -5.04 -30.78 -5.81
C GLY A 286 -4.85 -31.90 -6.84
N GLU A 287 -5.87 -32.73 -7.05
CA GLU A 287 -5.87 -33.86 -7.99
C GLU A 287 -6.64 -33.56 -9.28
N SER A 288 -7.17 -32.34 -9.40
CA SER A 288 -7.95 -31.93 -10.57
C SER A 288 -7.08 -31.91 -11.83
N ILE A 289 -7.67 -32.27 -12.97
CA ILE A 289 -7.02 -32.26 -14.28
C ILE A 289 -6.31 -30.93 -14.57
N PRO A 290 -6.90 -29.73 -14.38
CA PRO A 290 -6.18 -28.49 -14.66
C PRO A 290 -4.95 -28.28 -13.76
N ASN A 291 -5.00 -28.78 -12.52
CA ASN A 291 -3.85 -28.72 -11.62
C ASN A 291 -2.76 -29.72 -12.01
N LEU A 292 -3.12 -30.96 -12.34
CA LEU A 292 -2.15 -32.01 -12.73
C LEU A 292 -1.57 -31.79 -14.13
N THR A 293 -2.38 -31.35 -15.09
CA THR A 293 -1.98 -31.18 -16.49
C THR A 293 -1.30 -29.83 -16.74
N PHE A 294 -1.77 -28.75 -16.10
CA PHE A 294 -1.26 -27.40 -16.35
C PHE A 294 -0.62 -26.75 -15.12
N GLY A 295 -0.65 -27.34 -13.93
CA GLY A 295 -0.15 -26.69 -12.71
C GLY A 295 -0.98 -25.48 -12.30
N VAL A 296 -2.29 -25.49 -12.62
CA VAL A 296 -3.20 -24.37 -12.39
C VAL A 296 -4.31 -24.76 -11.41
N GLY A 297 -4.36 -24.08 -10.27
CA GLY A 297 -5.39 -24.26 -9.23
C GLY A 297 -6.49 -23.20 -9.21
N MET A 298 -6.77 -22.51 -10.33
CA MET A 298 -7.77 -21.42 -10.42
C MET A 298 -8.72 -21.65 -11.61
N PHE A 299 -10.03 -21.43 -11.41
CA PHE A 299 -11.07 -21.70 -12.43
C PHE A 299 -11.83 -20.43 -12.84
N PRO A 300 -12.42 -20.37 -14.06
CA PRO A 300 -12.28 -21.36 -15.13
C PRO A 300 -10.91 -21.29 -15.82
N VAL A 301 -10.47 -22.42 -16.36
CA VAL A 301 -9.22 -22.57 -17.15
C VAL A 301 -9.59 -22.83 -18.60
N PHE A 302 -9.00 -22.07 -19.53
CA PHE A 302 -9.15 -22.28 -20.96
C PHE A 302 -7.82 -22.65 -21.59
N ALA A 303 -7.80 -23.71 -22.39
CA ALA A 303 -6.66 -24.14 -23.19
C ALA A 303 -7.08 -24.38 -24.63
N VAL A 304 -6.22 -24.05 -25.59
CA VAL A 304 -6.34 -24.43 -27.00
C VAL A 304 -5.21 -25.38 -27.32
N VAL A 305 -5.55 -26.59 -27.72
CA VAL A 305 -4.61 -27.64 -28.12
C VAL A 305 -4.71 -27.80 -29.64
N ASP A 306 -3.56 -27.75 -30.31
CA ASP A 306 -3.48 -27.90 -31.76
C ASP A 306 -3.66 -29.36 -32.22
N PRO A 307 -3.82 -29.63 -33.53
CA PRO A 307 -3.97 -31.00 -34.06
C PRO A 307 -2.83 -31.96 -33.73
N ALA A 308 -1.64 -31.45 -33.36
CA ALA A 308 -0.47 -32.23 -32.97
C ALA A 308 -0.42 -32.53 -31.45
N GLY A 309 -1.41 -32.07 -30.68
CA GLY A 309 -1.48 -32.26 -29.24
C GLY A 309 -0.63 -31.25 -28.45
N LYS A 310 -0.22 -30.14 -29.07
CA LYS A 310 0.59 -29.10 -28.42
C LYS A 310 -0.27 -27.93 -27.97
N LEU A 311 0.16 -27.26 -26.91
CA LEU A 311 -0.55 -26.09 -26.38
C LEU A 311 -0.37 -24.89 -27.32
N ALA A 312 -1.41 -24.51 -28.07
CA ALA A 312 -1.41 -23.30 -28.90
C ALA A 312 -1.62 -22.03 -28.08
N GLY A 313 -2.28 -22.16 -26.92
CA GLY A 313 -2.41 -21.07 -25.95
C GLY A 313 -3.44 -21.36 -24.87
N GLY A 314 -3.59 -20.44 -23.92
CA GLY A 314 -4.55 -20.58 -22.83
C GLY A 314 -4.61 -19.38 -21.90
N TYR A 315 -5.65 -19.32 -21.07
CA TYR A 315 -5.86 -18.24 -20.09
C TYR A 315 -6.72 -18.69 -18.92
N LEU A 316 -6.70 -17.88 -17.86
CA LEU A 316 -7.49 -18.08 -16.65
C LEU A 316 -8.56 -16.99 -16.53
N GLY A 317 -9.69 -17.34 -15.96
CA GLY A 317 -10.76 -16.40 -15.63
C GLY A 317 -11.71 -16.07 -16.79
N MET A 318 -12.77 -15.34 -16.44
CA MET A 318 -13.91 -15.03 -17.30
C MET A 318 -13.86 -13.61 -17.87
N GLY A 319 -14.60 -13.37 -18.96
CA GLY A 319 -14.91 -12.03 -19.45
C GLY A 319 -14.63 -11.78 -20.94
N ALA A 320 -15.34 -10.80 -21.49
CA ALA A 320 -15.33 -10.47 -22.93
C ALA A 320 -13.95 -10.07 -23.48
N GLN A 321 -13.02 -9.65 -22.62
CA GLN A 321 -11.63 -9.37 -22.98
C GLN A 321 -10.88 -10.61 -23.49
N ASN A 322 -11.37 -11.82 -23.18
CA ASN A 322 -10.73 -13.07 -23.59
C ASN A 322 -11.12 -13.54 -25.00
N VAL A 323 -12.12 -12.91 -25.64
CA VAL A 323 -12.55 -13.23 -27.01
C VAL A 323 -11.40 -13.06 -28.01
N GLU A 324 -10.66 -11.95 -27.91
CA GLU A 324 -9.51 -11.69 -28.79
C GLU A 324 -8.36 -12.68 -28.54
N ARG A 325 -8.15 -13.11 -27.29
CA ARG A 325 -7.14 -14.12 -26.94
C ARG A 325 -7.49 -15.49 -27.53
N LEU A 326 -8.75 -15.90 -27.43
CA LEU A 326 -9.20 -17.17 -28.00
C LEU A 326 -9.06 -17.17 -29.54
N LYS A 327 -9.36 -16.04 -30.20
CA LYS A 327 -9.09 -15.85 -31.65
C LYS A 327 -7.60 -15.97 -31.97
N GLN A 328 -6.71 -15.37 -31.18
CA GLN A 328 -5.26 -15.51 -31.36
C GLN A 328 -4.80 -16.97 -31.24
N PHE A 329 -5.29 -17.70 -30.24
CA PHE A 329 -4.90 -19.08 -30.01
C PHE A 329 -5.44 -20.04 -31.06
N LEU A 330 -6.67 -19.82 -31.56
CA LEU A 330 -7.19 -20.56 -32.72
C LEU A 330 -6.35 -20.29 -33.98
N HIS A 331 -5.92 -19.04 -34.18
CA HIS A 331 -5.01 -18.71 -35.27
C HIS A 331 -3.65 -19.41 -35.12
N PHE A 332 -3.06 -19.45 -33.91
CA PHE A 332 -1.82 -20.19 -33.64
C PHE A 332 -1.97 -21.71 -33.79
N ALA A 333 -3.14 -22.25 -33.49
CA ALA A 333 -3.48 -23.66 -33.72
C ALA A 333 -3.69 -23.98 -35.22
N GLY A 334 -3.61 -22.98 -36.11
CA GLY A 334 -3.71 -23.15 -37.55
C GLY A 334 -5.15 -23.01 -38.11
N VAL A 335 -6.11 -22.55 -37.31
CA VAL A 335 -7.49 -22.31 -37.76
C VAL A 335 -7.53 -21.07 -38.66
N LYS A 336 -8.13 -21.21 -39.84
CA LYS A 336 -8.29 -20.11 -40.80
C LYS A 336 -9.51 -19.26 -40.41
N LEU A 337 -9.26 -18.20 -39.65
CA LEU A 337 -10.30 -17.29 -39.17
C LEU A 337 -10.82 -16.36 -40.27
N ALA A 338 -12.14 -16.15 -40.28
CA ALA A 338 -12.83 -15.18 -41.13
C ALA A 338 -12.32 -13.76 -40.85
N PRO A 339 -12.35 -12.82 -41.82
CA PRO A 339 -11.78 -11.48 -41.67
C PRO A 339 -12.23 -10.72 -40.42
N GLU A 340 -13.50 -10.84 -40.03
CA GLU A 340 -14.09 -10.24 -38.83
C GLU A 340 -13.65 -10.89 -37.51
N ASP A 341 -13.10 -12.10 -37.57
CA ASP A 341 -12.54 -12.84 -36.45
C ASP A 341 -11.01 -12.86 -36.42
N ARG A 342 -10.35 -12.25 -37.41
CA ARG A 342 -8.90 -12.13 -37.38
C ARG A 342 -8.49 -11.31 -36.15
N PRO A 343 -7.48 -11.76 -35.39
CA PRO A 343 -7.00 -11.04 -34.24
C PRO A 343 -6.63 -9.59 -34.59
N LYS A 344 -7.12 -8.62 -33.82
CA LYS A 344 -6.84 -7.20 -34.06
C LYS A 344 -5.39 -6.81 -33.79
N SER A 345 -4.67 -7.65 -33.05
CA SER A 345 -3.23 -7.55 -32.83
C SER A 345 -2.63 -8.94 -32.68
N MET A 346 -1.38 -9.08 -33.13
CA MET A 346 -0.55 -10.27 -32.91
C MET A 346 0.59 -9.86 -31.97
N PRO A 347 0.90 -10.65 -30.92
CA PRO A 347 2.01 -10.33 -30.03
C PRO A 347 3.34 -10.32 -30.81
N ALA A 348 4.09 -9.22 -30.71
CA ALA A 348 5.42 -9.10 -31.30
C ALA A 348 6.38 -10.10 -30.62
N GLY A 349 6.62 -11.24 -31.28
CA GLY A 349 7.37 -12.37 -30.75
C GLY A 349 6.91 -13.73 -31.29
N ALA A 350 5.71 -13.81 -31.89
CA ALA A 350 5.23 -15.03 -32.54
C ALA A 350 5.64 -15.11 -34.02
N VAL A 351 6.95 -15.19 -34.28
CA VAL A 351 7.46 -15.75 -35.55
C VAL A 351 8.23 -17.00 -35.17
N MET A 352 7.69 -18.18 -35.53
CA MET A 352 8.44 -19.42 -35.42
C MET A 352 9.72 -19.30 -36.24
N ARG A 353 10.88 -19.29 -35.57
CA ARG A 353 12.19 -19.39 -36.22
C ARG A 353 12.72 -20.81 -36.02
N ALA A 354 13.19 -21.41 -37.13
CA ALA A 354 13.80 -22.72 -37.21
C ALA A 354 15.10 -22.83 -36.36
N PRO A 355 15.54 -24.05 -35.98
CA PRO A 355 16.52 -24.25 -34.93
C PRO A 355 17.96 -24.00 -35.41
N GLY A 356 18.71 -23.16 -34.68
CA GLY A 356 20.16 -23.04 -34.86
C GLY A 356 20.71 -21.67 -34.44
N GLY A 357 21.48 -21.65 -33.35
CA GLY A 357 22.34 -20.52 -32.97
C GLY A 357 21.84 -19.76 -31.74
N ALA A 358 22.40 -20.07 -30.57
CA ALA A 358 22.26 -19.25 -29.38
C ALA A 358 22.99 -17.91 -29.58
N ALA A 359 22.27 -16.80 -29.42
CA ALA A 359 22.85 -15.48 -29.18
C ALA A 359 22.48 -15.04 -27.75
N PRO A 360 23.35 -14.30 -27.05
CA PRO A 360 23.18 -14.04 -25.62
C PRO A 360 21.98 -13.14 -25.34
N ALA A 361 21.27 -13.45 -24.25
CA ALA A 361 20.07 -12.75 -23.81
C ALA A 361 20.37 -11.30 -23.39
N ALA A 362 19.53 -10.36 -23.85
CA ALA A 362 19.61 -8.96 -23.48
C ALA A 362 19.12 -8.73 -22.04
N ALA A 363 19.88 -7.94 -21.28
CA ALA A 363 19.59 -7.55 -19.90
C ALA A 363 18.35 -6.63 -19.78
N ALA A 364 17.80 -6.52 -18.55
CA ALA A 364 16.80 -5.51 -18.19
C ALA A 364 17.23 -4.11 -18.66
N PRO A 365 16.30 -3.20 -19.02
CA PRO A 365 16.68 -1.87 -19.48
C PRO A 365 17.38 -1.13 -18.35
N ARG A 366 18.71 -1.07 -18.43
CA ARG A 366 19.51 -0.20 -17.59
C ARG A 366 19.02 1.23 -17.76
N THR A 367 19.11 2.04 -16.71
CA THR A 367 18.94 3.49 -16.87
C THR A 367 19.90 3.96 -17.95
N LEU A 368 19.39 4.71 -18.93
CA LEU A 368 20.22 5.22 -20.00
C LEU A 368 21.25 6.21 -19.43
N GLY A 369 22.40 6.30 -20.08
CA GLY A 369 23.55 7.05 -19.61
C GLY A 369 24.24 7.81 -20.75
N PRO A 370 25.31 8.55 -20.43
CA PRO A 370 26.11 9.23 -21.43
C PRO A 370 26.53 8.30 -22.59
N GLY A 371 26.28 8.73 -23.83
CA GLY A 371 26.59 7.99 -25.05
C GLY A 371 25.39 7.26 -25.68
N ASP A 372 24.33 7.01 -24.91
CA ASP A 372 23.13 6.37 -25.43
C ASP A 372 22.30 7.30 -26.32
N ILE A 373 21.62 6.71 -27.30
CA ILE A 373 20.62 7.43 -28.10
C ILE A 373 19.33 7.52 -27.27
N ALA A 374 18.83 8.73 -27.07
CA ALA A 374 17.58 8.98 -26.36
C ALA A 374 16.39 8.40 -27.17
N PRO A 375 15.65 7.41 -26.65
CA PRO A 375 14.52 6.83 -27.37
C PRO A 375 13.38 7.84 -27.50
N ASP A 376 12.77 7.88 -28.67
CA ASP A 376 11.58 8.70 -28.88
C ASP A 376 10.39 8.15 -28.08
N PHE A 377 9.51 9.04 -27.64
CA PHE A 377 8.26 8.69 -26.96
C PHE A 377 7.24 9.81 -27.17
N THR A 378 5.97 9.50 -26.97
CA THR A 378 4.87 10.47 -27.07
C THR A 378 4.33 10.80 -25.69
N SER A 379 4.10 12.08 -25.43
CA SER A 379 3.42 12.59 -24.24
C SER A 379 2.36 13.61 -24.63
N LEU A 380 1.53 14.00 -23.68
CA LEU A 380 0.39 14.89 -23.92
C LEU A 380 0.55 16.19 -23.13
N THR A 381 0.39 17.33 -23.79
CA THR A 381 0.27 18.63 -23.10
C THR A 381 -1.02 18.71 -22.26
N VAL A 382 -1.16 19.77 -21.48
CA VAL A 382 -2.40 20.04 -20.71
C VAL A 382 -3.66 20.09 -21.59
N ASP A 383 -3.49 20.52 -22.86
CA ASP A 383 -4.56 20.62 -23.87
C ASP A 383 -4.69 19.34 -24.73
N ASP A 384 -4.14 18.22 -24.26
CA ASP A 384 -4.14 16.92 -24.95
C ASP A 384 -3.43 16.88 -26.32
N LYS A 385 -2.63 17.91 -26.65
CA LYS A 385 -1.79 17.88 -27.85
C LYS A 385 -0.61 16.94 -27.62
N GLU A 386 -0.35 16.07 -28.60
CA GLU A 386 0.83 15.22 -28.61
C GLU A 386 2.12 16.06 -28.70
N VAL A 387 3.11 15.67 -27.91
CA VAL A 387 4.49 16.15 -27.96
C VAL A 387 5.38 14.93 -27.98
N LYS A 388 6.29 14.87 -28.94
CA LYS A 388 7.30 13.82 -29.08
C LYS A 388 8.66 14.38 -28.73
N LEU A 389 9.54 13.52 -28.24
CA LEU A 389 10.94 13.94 -28.05
C LEU A 389 11.57 14.33 -29.40
N SER A 390 11.21 13.62 -30.47
CA SER A 390 11.68 13.91 -31.82
C SER A 390 11.25 15.27 -32.40
N ASP A 391 10.27 15.95 -31.78
CA ASP A 391 9.88 17.31 -32.16
C ASP A 391 10.99 18.34 -31.85
N PHE A 392 11.95 17.96 -30.99
CA PHE A 392 13.10 18.80 -30.59
C PHE A 392 14.40 18.42 -31.28
N LYS A 393 14.36 17.64 -32.37
CA LYS A 393 15.57 17.29 -33.15
C LYS A 393 16.38 18.53 -33.55
N GLY A 394 17.70 18.45 -33.38
CA GLY A 394 18.62 19.56 -33.65
C GLY A 394 18.76 20.56 -32.51
N ARG A 395 18.01 20.41 -31.41
CA ARG A 395 18.11 21.22 -30.19
C ARG A 395 18.75 20.45 -29.04
N ILE A 396 19.15 21.16 -27.98
CA ILE A 396 19.60 20.54 -26.73
C ILE A 396 18.38 20.36 -25.83
N VAL A 397 18.10 19.14 -25.38
CA VAL A 397 16.92 18.83 -24.56
C VAL A 397 17.32 18.41 -23.16
N ILE A 398 16.76 19.08 -22.15
CA ILE A 398 16.72 18.59 -20.77
C ILE A 398 15.36 17.91 -20.60
N LEU A 399 15.36 16.58 -20.62
CA LEU A 399 14.18 15.76 -20.36
C LEU A 399 14.09 15.48 -18.86
N ASP A 400 13.07 16.04 -18.20
CA ASP A 400 12.87 15.91 -16.74
C ASP A 400 11.65 15.04 -16.45
N PHE A 401 11.87 13.84 -15.89
CA PHE A 401 10.80 12.95 -15.46
C PHE A 401 10.38 13.25 -14.01
N TRP A 402 9.11 13.64 -13.82
CA TRP A 402 8.60 14.17 -12.54
C TRP A 402 7.15 13.72 -12.22
N ALA A 403 6.62 14.04 -11.03
CA ALA A 403 5.20 13.84 -10.66
C ALA A 403 4.67 14.94 -9.71
N THR A 404 3.37 15.22 -9.71
CA THR A 404 2.76 16.25 -8.83
C THR A 404 2.80 15.91 -7.34
N TRP A 405 2.87 14.63 -7.00
CA TRP A 405 3.10 14.17 -5.62
C TRP A 405 4.59 14.14 -5.24
N CYS A 406 5.49 14.32 -6.20
CA CYS A 406 6.94 14.26 -5.97
C CYS A 406 7.46 15.61 -5.48
N GLY A 407 7.53 15.77 -4.16
CA GLY A 407 8.10 16.97 -3.51
C GLY A 407 9.50 17.36 -4.01
N PRO A 408 10.47 16.43 -4.08
CA PRO A 408 11.80 16.74 -4.62
C PRO A 408 11.80 17.21 -6.08
N CYS A 409 10.86 16.73 -6.90
CA CYS A 409 10.69 17.16 -8.28
C CYS A 409 10.17 18.60 -8.34
N ILE A 410 9.13 18.93 -7.57
CA ILE A 410 8.60 20.30 -7.54
C ILE A 410 9.64 21.28 -6.99
N ALA A 411 10.45 20.84 -6.02
CA ALA A 411 11.54 21.62 -5.47
C ALA A 411 12.69 21.88 -6.48
N SER A 412 12.83 21.10 -7.56
CA SER A 412 13.85 21.38 -8.59
C SER A 412 13.38 22.39 -9.63
N PHE A 413 12.06 22.61 -9.80
CA PHE A 413 11.53 23.46 -10.87
C PHE A 413 12.02 24.90 -10.88
N PRO A 414 12.18 25.61 -9.75
CA PRO A 414 12.76 26.96 -9.78
C PRO A 414 14.16 26.99 -10.42
N HIS A 415 15.00 25.98 -10.12
CA HIS A 415 16.34 25.86 -10.69
C HIS A 415 16.30 25.42 -12.16
N THR A 416 15.50 24.39 -12.50
CA THR A 416 15.31 23.94 -13.88
C THR A 416 14.76 25.06 -14.79
N GLN A 417 13.80 25.84 -14.29
CA GLN A 417 13.27 27.01 -14.97
C GLN A 417 14.34 28.10 -15.15
N ALA A 418 15.19 28.35 -14.15
CA ALA A 418 16.28 29.31 -14.26
C ALA A 418 17.30 28.89 -15.33
N ILE A 419 17.62 27.60 -15.42
CA ILE A 419 18.44 27.02 -16.50
C ILE A 419 17.76 27.22 -17.86
N ALA A 420 16.47 26.87 -17.97
CA ALA A 420 15.69 27.03 -19.20
C ALA A 420 15.73 28.47 -19.70
N ALA A 421 15.42 29.43 -18.82
CA ALA A 421 15.40 30.85 -19.13
C ALA A 421 16.80 31.39 -19.50
N LYS A 422 17.85 30.94 -18.80
CA LYS A 422 19.23 31.42 -19.00
C LYS A 422 19.84 30.94 -20.31
N TYR A 423 19.50 29.74 -20.76
CA TYR A 423 20.16 29.10 -21.91
C TYR A 423 19.25 28.90 -23.14
N LYS A 424 18.02 29.42 -23.13
CA LYS A 424 17.08 29.31 -24.26
C LYS A 424 17.62 29.88 -25.58
N ASP A 425 18.41 30.95 -25.52
CA ASP A 425 19.03 31.59 -26.70
C ASP A 425 20.21 30.77 -27.27
N GLN A 426 20.54 29.64 -26.63
CA GLN A 426 21.58 28.69 -27.05
C GLN A 426 20.98 27.33 -27.45
N ASP A 427 19.72 27.33 -27.90
CA ASP A 427 18.91 26.18 -28.31
C ASP A 427 18.59 25.14 -27.22
N VAL A 428 18.66 25.53 -25.93
CA VAL A 428 18.28 24.64 -24.83
C VAL A 428 16.77 24.66 -24.61
N VAL A 429 16.16 23.49 -24.51
CA VAL A 429 14.75 23.31 -24.11
C VAL A 429 14.64 22.38 -22.91
N VAL A 430 13.64 22.63 -22.07
CA VAL A 430 13.26 21.71 -21.00
C VAL A 430 11.92 21.08 -21.35
N LEU A 431 11.90 19.74 -21.47
CA LEU A 431 10.70 18.93 -21.55
C LEU A 431 10.44 18.29 -20.19
N ALA A 432 9.52 18.87 -19.42
CA ALA A 432 9.08 18.35 -18.13
C ALA A 432 7.99 17.30 -18.34
N ALA A 433 8.41 16.03 -18.46
CA ALA A 433 7.58 14.88 -18.70
C ALA A 433 7.02 14.31 -17.37
N GLY A 434 5.77 14.64 -17.08
CA GLY A 434 5.02 14.06 -15.98
C GLY A 434 4.91 12.55 -16.16
N THR A 435 5.38 11.79 -15.18
CA THR A 435 5.35 10.35 -15.10
C THR A 435 4.85 9.93 -13.73
N SER A 436 4.43 8.68 -13.58
CA SER A 436 4.14 8.11 -12.27
C SER A 436 3.02 8.83 -11.49
N ASP A 437 2.13 9.53 -12.20
CA ASP A 437 1.06 10.37 -11.65
C ASP A 437 -0.26 10.15 -12.43
N THR A 438 -1.36 10.80 -12.05
CA THR A 438 -2.63 10.77 -12.80
C THR A 438 -2.78 11.99 -13.71
N ILE A 439 -3.40 11.81 -14.88
CA ILE A 439 -3.73 12.89 -15.84
C ILE A 439 -4.55 13.96 -15.14
N LYS A 440 -5.50 13.55 -14.29
CA LYS A 440 -6.34 14.47 -13.51
C LYS A 440 -5.51 15.38 -12.60
N GLN A 441 -4.54 14.82 -11.88
CA GLN A 441 -3.66 15.61 -11.00
C GLN A 441 -2.75 16.53 -11.83
N PHE A 442 -2.16 16.02 -12.92
CA PHE A 442 -1.37 16.83 -13.84
C PHE A 442 -2.15 18.02 -14.41
N LYS A 443 -3.33 17.78 -15.00
CA LYS A 443 -4.18 18.84 -15.59
C LYS A 443 -4.71 19.84 -14.57
N SER A 444 -4.88 19.43 -13.32
CA SER A 444 -5.24 20.36 -12.23
C SER A 444 -4.05 21.23 -11.81
N TRP A 445 -2.86 20.63 -11.75
CA TRP A 445 -1.65 21.27 -11.25
C TRP A 445 -1.05 22.28 -12.24
N ILE A 446 -1.05 21.95 -13.53
CA ILE A 446 -0.38 22.74 -14.57
C ILE A 446 -0.92 24.18 -14.68
N PRO A 447 -2.23 24.45 -14.83
CA PRO A 447 -2.73 25.82 -14.97
C PRO A 447 -2.37 26.74 -13.78
N GLN A 448 -2.21 26.16 -12.59
CA GLN A 448 -1.92 26.90 -11.36
C GLN A 448 -0.42 27.19 -11.16
N ASN A 449 0.46 26.44 -11.84
CA ASN A 449 1.90 26.48 -11.58
C ASN A 449 2.74 26.79 -12.81
N GLN A 450 2.29 26.45 -14.02
CA GLN A 450 2.96 26.79 -15.27
C GLN A 450 3.26 28.29 -15.41
N PRO A 451 2.40 29.24 -14.96
CA PRO A 451 2.75 30.67 -15.01
C PRO A 451 4.04 31.03 -14.23
N LYS A 452 4.47 30.21 -13.27
CA LYS A 452 5.72 30.38 -12.53
C LYS A 452 6.94 29.82 -13.28
N TYR A 453 6.72 28.96 -14.26
CA TYR A 453 7.73 28.22 -15.01
C TYR A 453 7.48 28.31 -16.53
N PRO A 454 7.51 29.53 -17.11
CA PRO A 454 7.08 29.75 -18.48
C PRO A 454 8.04 29.20 -19.55
N ASP A 455 9.30 28.92 -19.21
CA ASP A 455 10.31 28.42 -20.16
C ASP A 455 10.41 26.88 -20.15
N MET A 456 9.54 26.19 -19.40
CA MET A 456 9.43 24.73 -19.36
C MET A 456 8.24 24.24 -20.20
N ILE A 457 8.47 23.19 -20.99
CA ILE A 457 7.43 22.52 -21.78
C ILE A 457 6.84 21.39 -20.95
N TRP A 458 5.57 21.51 -20.60
CA TRP A 458 4.88 20.56 -19.74
C TRP A 458 4.14 19.53 -20.58
N ALA A 459 4.50 18.26 -20.42
CA ALA A 459 3.82 17.14 -21.03
C ALA A 459 3.64 16.01 -20.01
N PHE A 460 2.71 15.11 -20.26
CA PHE A 460 2.37 14.01 -19.39
C PHE A 460 2.33 12.69 -20.14
N ASP A 461 2.91 11.66 -19.56
CA ASP A 461 2.94 10.32 -20.12
C ASP A 461 1.53 9.70 -20.09
N PRO A 462 0.93 9.30 -21.23
CA PRO A 462 -0.42 8.77 -21.28
C PRO A 462 -0.62 7.49 -20.43
N HIS A 463 0.45 6.83 -20.01
CA HIS A 463 0.45 5.65 -19.15
C HIS A 463 0.42 6.03 -17.65
N GLU A 464 -0.70 6.62 -17.21
CA GLU A 464 -0.87 7.20 -15.87
C GLU A 464 -0.88 6.18 -14.71
N ARG A 465 -0.60 6.65 -13.49
CA ARG A 465 -0.63 5.86 -12.25
C ARG A 465 -2.00 5.26 -12.00
N GLY A 466 -2.04 3.95 -11.84
CA GLY A 466 -3.28 3.18 -11.68
C GLY A 466 -3.87 2.67 -12.99
N SER A 467 -3.34 3.10 -14.15
CA SER A 467 -3.61 2.42 -15.42
C SER A 467 -2.91 1.05 -15.44
N ALA A 468 -3.46 0.08 -16.15
CA ALA A 468 -2.77 -1.19 -16.42
C ALA A 468 -1.82 -1.12 -17.62
N THR A 469 -1.53 0.07 -18.16
CA THR A 469 -0.33 0.31 -18.98
C THR A 469 0.75 1.04 -18.19
N PHE A 470 0.60 1.20 -16.88
CA PHE A 470 1.54 1.99 -16.07
C PHE A 470 3.00 1.59 -16.23
N ALA A 471 3.29 0.30 -16.44
CA ALA A 471 4.65 -0.19 -16.69
C ALA A 471 5.23 0.26 -18.04
N GLU A 472 4.37 0.63 -19.00
CA GLU A 472 4.73 1.06 -20.36
C GLU A 472 5.15 2.53 -20.45
N ARG A 473 4.99 3.30 -19.37
CA ARG A 473 5.43 4.70 -19.30
C ARG A 473 6.88 4.84 -19.77
N ALA A 474 7.15 5.86 -20.58
CA ALA A 474 8.44 6.12 -21.22
C ALA A 474 9.59 6.15 -20.20
N SER A 475 9.34 6.73 -19.03
CA SER A 475 10.33 6.76 -17.95
C SER A 475 10.80 5.36 -17.55
N ALA A 476 9.89 4.38 -17.43
CA ALA A 476 10.24 3.03 -17.02
C ALA A 476 10.71 2.16 -18.19
N LYS A 477 9.94 2.13 -19.28
CA LYS A 477 10.15 1.23 -20.41
C LYS A 477 11.33 1.63 -21.29
N HIS A 478 11.47 2.92 -21.58
CA HIS A 478 12.43 3.41 -22.57
C HIS A 478 13.70 3.97 -21.92
N TYR A 479 13.56 4.65 -20.77
CA TYR A 479 14.67 5.35 -20.13
C TYR A 479 15.24 4.63 -18.90
N GLY A 480 14.59 3.56 -18.42
CA GLY A 480 15.03 2.78 -17.26
C GLY A 480 15.08 3.59 -15.96
N VAL A 481 14.19 4.59 -15.79
CA VAL A 481 14.13 5.46 -14.62
C VAL A 481 13.65 4.67 -13.40
N SER A 482 14.54 4.53 -12.40
CA SER A 482 14.30 3.82 -11.14
C SER A 482 13.80 4.72 -10.01
N GLY A 483 13.86 6.04 -10.18
CA GLY A 483 13.37 7.04 -9.22
C GLY A 483 13.21 8.42 -9.85
N ILE A 484 12.36 9.27 -9.27
CA ILE A 484 12.13 10.65 -9.73
C ILE A 484 12.48 11.66 -8.62
N PRO A 485 12.97 12.88 -8.95
CA PRO A 485 13.20 13.38 -10.30
C PRO A 485 14.42 12.70 -10.96
N THR A 486 14.35 12.49 -12.27
CA THR A 486 15.50 12.07 -13.07
C THR A 486 15.53 12.90 -14.34
N GLN A 487 16.65 13.59 -14.59
CA GLN A 487 16.90 14.39 -15.78
C GLN A 487 17.86 13.70 -16.74
N PHE A 488 17.58 13.78 -18.03
CA PHE A 488 18.49 13.43 -19.11
C PHE A 488 18.84 14.70 -19.89
N VAL A 489 20.13 14.95 -20.08
CA VAL A 489 20.62 16.04 -20.94
C VAL A 489 21.01 15.43 -22.28
N ILE A 490 20.33 15.86 -23.35
CA ILE A 490 20.36 15.25 -24.68
C ILE A 490 20.90 16.29 -25.67
N GLY A 491 21.90 15.90 -26.45
CA GLY A 491 22.52 16.73 -27.48
C GLY A 491 21.68 16.87 -28.74
N ARG A 492 22.12 17.78 -29.63
CA ARG A 492 21.47 18.04 -30.93
C ARG A 492 21.40 16.80 -31.83
N ASP A 493 22.31 15.85 -31.62
CA ASP A 493 22.40 14.55 -32.31
C ASP A 493 21.52 13.45 -31.68
N GLY A 494 20.75 13.78 -30.62
CA GLY A 494 19.90 12.85 -29.90
C GLY A 494 20.64 11.95 -28.91
N LYS A 495 21.94 12.16 -28.68
CA LYS A 495 22.70 11.41 -27.67
C LYS A 495 22.56 12.02 -26.29
N ILE A 496 22.40 11.17 -25.28
CA ILE A 496 22.44 11.55 -23.87
C ILE A 496 23.90 11.88 -23.51
N VAL A 497 24.15 13.00 -22.84
CA VAL A 497 25.48 13.40 -22.32
C VAL A 497 25.56 13.38 -20.80
N ALA A 498 24.41 13.36 -20.12
CA ALA A 498 24.31 13.18 -18.67
C ALA A 498 22.94 12.60 -18.29
N THR A 499 22.97 11.77 -17.24
CA THR A 499 21.79 11.30 -16.51
C THR A 499 21.94 11.75 -15.07
N ILE A 500 20.95 12.47 -14.55
CA ILE A 500 21.01 13.14 -13.26
C ILE A 500 19.82 12.64 -12.44
N VAL A 501 20.11 11.81 -11.44
CA VAL A 501 19.09 11.26 -10.53
C VAL A 501 19.03 12.11 -9.26
N GLY A 502 17.81 12.44 -8.84
CA GLY A 502 17.51 13.23 -7.66
C GLY A 502 17.75 14.74 -7.85
N ASN A 503 17.34 15.52 -6.85
CA ASN A 503 17.46 16.97 -6.83
C ASN A 503 18.58 17.40 -5.87
N GLY A 504 19.57 18.17 -6.34
CA GLY A 504 20.64 18.75 -5.53
C GLY A 504 20.33 20.13 -4.94
N GLY A 505 19.11 20.63 -5.15
CA GLY A 505 18.67 21.95 -4.69
C GLY A 505 19.25 23.11 -5.52
N LYS A 506 19.20 24.32 -4.96
CA LYS A 506 19.67 25.57 -5.62
C LYS A 506 21.15 25.59 -5.98
N ASP A 507 21.93 24.70 -5.37
CA ASP A 507 23.38 24.57 -5.55
C ASP A 507 23.78 23.46 -6.53
N ASP A 508 22.80 22.78 -7.13
CA ASP A 508 23.03 21.76 -8.14
C ASP A 508 23.53 22.39 -9.43
N ALA A 509 24.72 22.01 -9.88
CA ALA A 509 25.33 22.48 -11.12
C ALA A 509 25.51 21.35 -12.14
N ARG A 510 24.96 20.15 -11.86
CA ARG A 510 25.15 18.94 -12.68
C ARG A 510 24.60 19.13 -14.09
N THR A 511 23.46 19.79 -14.23
CA THR A 511 22.80 20.05 -15.52
C THR A 511 23.60 21.06 -16.35
N GLU A 512 24.07 22.15 -15.75
CA GLU A 512 24.90 23.15 -16.41
C GLU A 512 26.25 22.58 -16.86
N ALA A 513 26.89 21.73 -16.03
CA ALA A 513 28.11 21.03 -16.43
C ALA A 513 27.88 20.07 -17.61
N ALA A 514 26.70 19.47 -17.73
CA ALA A 514 26.33 18.66 -18.88
C ALA A 514 26.05 19.51 -20.14
N LEU A 515 25.37 20.64 -19.99
CA LEU A 515 25.12 21.60 -21.07
C LEU A 515 26.43 22.15 -21.66
N ALA A 516 27.43 22.42 -20.81
CA ALA A 516 28.75 22.87 -21.27
C ALA A 516 29.44 21.87 -22.21
N LYS A 517 29.22 20.56 -22.02
CA LYS A 517 29.74 19.52 -22.94
C LYS A 517 29.10 19.58 -24.33
N LEU A 518 27.93 20.21 -24.45
CA LEU A 518 27.19 20.39 -25.71
C LEU A 518 27.46 21.76 -26.37
N GLY A 519 28.45 22.50 -25.87
CA GLY A 519 28.84 23.81 -26.42
C GLY A 519 27.99 24.98 -25.91
N VAL A 520 27.15 24.77 -24.89
CA VAL A 520 26.45 25.88 -24.21
C VAL A 520 27.48 26.65 -23.38
N LYS A 521 27.49 27.99 -23.52
CA LYS A 521 28.34 28.88 -22.74
C LYS A 521 27.86 28.92 -21.29
N VAL A 522 28.62 28.28 -20.40
CA VAL A 522 28.39 28.20 -18.95
C VAL A 522 29.64 28.70 -18.25
N ASP A 523 29.46 29.40 -17.13
CA ASP A 523 30.55 29.85 -16.25
C ASP A 523 31.44 28.69 -15.78
N GLU A 524 32.78 28.88 -15.81
CA GLU A 524 33.75 27.81 -15.56
C GLU A 524 33.67 27.26 -14.13
N ALA A 525 33.41 28.11 -13.13
CA ALA A 525 33.28 27.67 -11.74
C ALA A 525 32.02 26.79 -11.57
N THR A 526 30.93 27.16 -12.24
CA THR A 526 29.70 26.36 -12.30
C THR A 526 29.95 25.00 -12.95
N VAL A 527 30.70 24.96 -14.06
CA VAL A 527 31.07 23.71 -14.74
C VAL A 527 31.93 22.82 -13.83
N ALA A 528 32.92 23.38 -13.12
CA ALA A 528 33.77 22.63 -12.22
C ALA A 528 32.97 21.98 -11.07
N LYS A 529 32.11 22.77 -10.41
CA LYS A 529 31.21 22.29 -9.34
C LYS A 529 30.31 21.15 -9.83
N GLY A 530 29.69 21.32 -10.99
CA GLY A 530 28.79 20.31 -11.55
C GLY A 530 29.49 19.01 -11.94
N ARG A 531 30.74 19.07 -12.43
CA ARG A 531 31.55 17.87 -12.72
C ARG A 531 31.84 17.05 -11.47
N GLU A 532 32.19 17.71 -10.37
CA GLU A 532 32.40 17.05 -9.07
C GLU A 532 31.11 16.38 -8.55
N GLN A 533 29.98 17.09 -8.63
CA GLN A 533 28.68 16.57 -8.23
C GLN A 533 28.24 15.36 -9.09
N LEU A 534 28.47 15.40 -10.40
CA LEU A 534 28.22 14.27 -11.30
C LEU A 534 29.10 13.06 -10.95
N ALA A 535 30.37 13.26 -10.63
CA ALA A 535 31.28 12.18 -10.24
C ALA A 535 30.83 11.49 -8.94
N ARG A 536 30.49 12.26 -7.90
CA ARG A 536 29.94 11.74 -6.64
C ARG A 536 28.64 10.97 -6.84
N ALA A 537 27.71 11.51 -7.63
CA ALA A 537 26.44 10.86 -7.92
C ALA A 537 26.64 9.50 -8.63
N ALA A 538 27.58 9.42 -9.58
CA ALA A 538 27.90 8.19 -10.29
C ALA A 538 28.51 7.12 -9.36
N GLU A 539 29.35 7.52 -8.40
CA GLU A 539 29.90 6.60 -7.39
C GLU A 539 28.83 6.04 -6.47
N ALA A 540 27.96 6.90 -5.94
CA ALA A 540 26.84 6.48 -5.08
C ALA A 540 25.89 5.51 -5.80
N GLN A 541 25.64 5.71 -7.09
CA GLN A 541 24.81 4.82 -7.89
C GLN A 541 25.48 3.44 -8.09
N ARG A 542 26.79 3.40 -8.40
CA ARG A 542 27.53 2.14 -8.51
C ARG A 542 27.51 1.33 -7.21
N ALA A 543 27.66 2.00 -6.06
CA ALA A 543 27.60 1.35 -4.76
C ALA A 543 26.22 0.71 -4.49
N ARG A 544 25.13 1.41 -4.85
CA ARG A 544 23.76 0.87 -4.71
C ARG A 544 23.50 -0.32 -5.61
N GLU A 545 23.94 -0.25 -6.87
CA GLU A 545 23.80 -1.36 -7.82
C GLU A 545 24.62 -2.57 -7.38
N ALA A 546 25.82 -2.37 -6.84
CA ALA A 546 26.62 -3.44 -6.27
C ALA A 546 25.91 -4.10 -5.06
N ALA A 547 25.34 -3.30 -4.16
CA ALA A 547 24.60 -3.83 -3.00
C ALA A 547 23.35 -4.62 -3.40
N MET A 548 22.60 -4.14 -4.39
CA MET A 548 21.42 -4.84 -4.91
C MET A 548 21.80 -6.18 -5.58
N ARG A 549 22.87 -6.20 -6.38
CA ARG A 549 23.37 -7.43 -7.00
C ARG A 549 23.88 -8.42 -5.96
N GLU A 550 24.54 -7.92 -4.92
CA GLU A 550 24.98 -8.77 -3.81
C GLU A 550 23.79 -9.42 -3.10
N GLU A 551 22.69 -8.68 -2.88
CA GLU A 551 21.47 -9.23 -2.27
C GLU A 551 20.70 -10.19 -3.20
N GLU A 552 20.76 -9.99 -4.52
CA GLU A 552 20.22 -10.94 -5.51
C GLU A 552 21.00 -12.27 -5.52
N ILE A 553 22.33 -12.20 -5.39
CA ILE A 553 23.21 -13.37 -5.33
C ILE A 553 23.08 -14.07 -3.96
N ASN A 554 23.03 -13.27 -2.89
CA ASN A 554 23.01 -13.72 -1.50
C ASN A 554 21.77 -13.16 -0.77
N PRO A 555 20.57 -13.69 -1.05
CA PRO A 555 19.35 -13.28 -0.37
C PRO A 555 19.46 -13.51 1.13
N LYS A 556 18.98 -12.57 1.93
CA LYS A 556 18.99 -12.67 3.39
C LYS A 556 17.85 -13.58 3.90
N PRO A 557 18.05 -14.26 5.06
CA PRO A 557 17.01 -15.05 5.68
C PRO A 557 15.77 -14.19 5.98
N GLN A 558 14.59 -14.76 5.74
CA GLN A 558 13.29 -14.11 5.96
C GLN A 558 12.78 -14.28 7.39
N PHE A 559 13.64 -14.77 8.28
CA PHE A 559 13.42 -14.92 9.71
C PHE A 559 14.60 -14.30 10.47
N ARG A 560 14.41 -14.09 11.78
CA ARG A 560 15.41 -13.52 12.69
C ARG A 560 15.60 -14.41 13.90
N GLU A 561 16.79 -14.37 14.47
CA GLU A 561 17.14 -15.03 15.72
C GLU A 561 16.89 -14.14 16.95
N SER A 562 16.54 -12.87 16.75
CA SER A 562 16.23 -11.90 17.78
C SER A 562 14.81 -11.37 17.59
N PHE A 563 14.08 -11.17 18.69
CA PHE A 563 12.77 -10.53 18.66
C PHE A 563 12.45 -9.81 19.98
N GLY A 564 12.59 -8.48 19.97
CA GLY A 564 12.52 -7.68 21.20
C GLY A 564 13.63 -8.08 22.17
N ALA A 565 13.27 -8.49 23.38
CA ALA A 565 14.20 -9.04 24.37
C ALA A 565 14.52 -10.53 24.15
N LEU A 566 13.78 -11.22 23.28
CA LEU A 566 14.01 -12.64 23.00
C LEU A 566 15.20 -12.84 22.07
N GLN A 567 15.92 -13.93 22.31
CA GLN A 567 17.08 -14.35 21.54
C GLN A 567 17.02 -15.86 21.34
N ALA A 568 17.48 -16.34 20.18
CA ALA A 568 17.57 -17.76 19.89
C ALA A 568 18.42 -18.48 20.96
N GLY A 569 17.95 -19.66 21.37
CA GLY A 569 18.54 -20.46 22.45
C GLY A 569 18.25 -19.94 23.86
N LYS A 570 17.41 -18.92 24.04
CA LYS A 570 16.96 -18.44 25.37
C LYS A 570 15.51 -18.85 25.64
N PRO A 571 15.16 -19.13 26.92
CA PRO A 571 13.80 -19.52 27.29
C PRO A 571 12.81 -18.41 26.96
N VAL A 572 11.63 -18.78 26.48
CA VAL A 572 10.52 -17.82 26.27
C VAL A 572 9.80 -17.52 27.60
N PRO A 573 9.25 -16.31 27.79
CA PRO A 573 8.40 -15.99 28.93
C PRO A 573 7.15 -16.86 28.97
N ASP A 574 6.75 -17.30 30.17
CA ASP A 574 5.48 -17.99 30.33
C ASP A 574 4.32 -16.98 30.36
N LEU A 575 3.23 -17.30 29.66
CA LEU A 575 2.07 -16.42 29.50
C LEU A 575 0.82 -17.10 30.03
N THR A 576 -0.02 -16.36 30.74
CA THR A 576 -1.38 -16.77 31.06
C THR A 576 -2.30 -16.38 29.91
N LEU A 577 -2.88 -17.39 29.25
CA LEU A 577 -3.77 -17.27 28.10
C LEU A 577 -5.14 -17.85 28.47
N ALA A 578 -6.15 -17.62 27.64
CA ALA A 578 -7.47 -18.22 27.80
C ALA A 578 -7.71 -19.27 26.72
N THR A 579 -8.17 -20.45 27.10
CA THR A 579 -8.61 -21.48 26.17
C THR A 579 -9.92 -21.08 25.48
N ALA A 580 -10.25 -21.84 24.44
CA ALA A 580 -11.55 -21.96 23.79
C ALA A 580 -12.79 -21.75 24.68
N ASP A 581 -12.84 -22.45 25.81
CA ASP A 581 -13.92 -22.45 26.80
C ASP A 581 -13.74 -21.37 27.88
N GLY A 582 -12.66 -20.57 27.80
CA GLY A 582 -12.36 -19.46 28.69
C GLY A 582 -11.55 -19.83 29.93
N ALA A 583 -11.11 -21.07 30.07
CA ALA A 583 -10.24 -21.47 31.16
C ALA A 583 -8.84 -20.85 31.01
N ALA A 584 -8.23 -20.45 32.12
CA ALA A 584 -6.85 -19.96 32.12
C ALA A 584 -5.87 -21.11 31.85
N VAL A 585 -4.88 -20.89 30.98
CA VAL A 585 -3.84 -21.85 30.65
C VAL A 585 -2.48 -21.16 30.52
N GLN A 586 -1.43 -21.80 31.04
CA GLN A 586 -0.06 -21.33 30.86
C GLN A 586 0.50 -21.79 29.50
N LEU A 587 1.22 -20.92 28.79
CA LEU A 587 1.90 -21.27 27.54
C LEU A 587 2.84 -22.46 27.75
N SER A 588 3.59 -22.49 28.85
CA SER A 588 4.47 -23.58 29.24
C SER A 588 3.77 -24.94 29.32
N ALA A 589 2.49 -24.97 29.72
CA ALA A 589 1.69 -26.19 29.78
C ALA A 589 1.30 -26.69 28.38
N LEU A 590 1.08 -25.78 27.42
CA LEU A 590 0.71 -26.12 26.04
C LEU A 590 1.90 -26.68 25.24
N ILE A 591 3.12 -26.22 25.54
CA ILE A 591 4.34 -26.55 24.78
C ILE A 591 5.23 -27.60 25.46
N LYS A 592 4.89 -28.06 26.66
CA LYS A 592 5.75 -28.92 27.47
C LYS A 592 6.29 -30.14 26.69
N GLY A 593 7.60 -30.18 26.48
CA GLY A 593 8.30 -31.27 25.78
C GLY A 593 8.03 -31.34 24.27
N LYS A 594 7.48 -30.28 23.68
CA LYS A 594 7.10 -30.20 22.27
C LYS A 594 7.76 -28.99 21.61
N THR A 595 8.17 -29.15 20.35
CA THR A 595 8.56 -28.00 19.53
C THR A 595 7.28 -27.23 19.18
N ALA A 596 7.21 -25.96 19.50
CA ALA A 596 6.01 -25.16 19.29
C ALA A 596 6.16 -24.13 18.18
N VAL A 597 5.14 -24.01 17.34
CA VAL A 597 4.96 -22.85 16.45
C VAL A 597 3.90 -21.97 17.09
N PHE A 598 4.34 -20.89 17.72
CA PHE A 598 3.47 -19.92 18.39
C PHE A 598 3.15 -18.77 17.43
N ALA A 599 1.92 -18.74 16.93
CA ALA A 599 1.46 -17.77 15.95
C ALA A 599 0.50 -16.76 16.59
N VAL A 600 0.72 -15.46 16.38
CA VAL A 600 -0.09 -14.38 16.95
C VAL A 600 -0.83 -13.64 15.85
N TRP A 601 -2.12 -13.38 16.02
CA TRP A 601 -2.95 -12.62 15.08
C TRP A 601 -4.03 -11.78 15.79
N ASN A 602 -4.76 -10.96 15.04
CA ASN A 602 -5.89 -10.23 15.58
C ASN A 602 -7.06 -11.18 15.84
N ALA A 603 -7.64 -11.12 17.04
CA ALA A 603 -8.68 -12.05 17.48
C ALA A 603 -9.93 -12.05 16.59
N GLY A 604 -10.31 -10.90 16.02
CA GLY A 604 -11.52 -10.79 15.20
C GLY A 604 -11.33 -11.16 13.73
N THR A 605 -10.10 -11.06 13.20
CA THR A 605 -9.84 -11.35 11.78
C THR A 605 -9.11 -12.68 11.57
N GLY A 606 -8.37 -13.15 12.56
CA GLY A 606 -7.45 -14.27 12.42
C GLY A 606 -6.28 -13.98 11.48
N PRO A 607 -5.51 -15.01 11.11
CA PRO A 607 -4.60 -14.96 9.97
C PRO A 607 -5.41 -15.06 8.66
N GLY A 608 -4.81 -14.62 7.56
CA GLY A 608 -5.41 -14.80 6.23
C GLY A 608 -5.61 -16.28 5.87
N GLU A 609 -6.54 -16.58 4.97
CA GLU A 609 -6.95 -17.95 4.64
C GLU A 609 -5.80 -18.85 4.19
N GLU A 610 -4.92 -18.34 3.33
CA GLU A 610 -3.73 -19.07 2.85
C GLU A 610 -2.79 -19.43 4.01
N THR A 611 -2.61 -18.51 4.95
CA THR A 611 -1.75 -18.71 6.12
C THR A 611 -2.34 -19.75 7.07
N LEU A 612 -3.66 -19.69 7.30
CA LEU A 612 -4.36 -20.66 8.14
C LEU A 612 -4.24 -22.07 7.55
N ALA A 613 -4.37 -22.20 6.22
CA ALA A 613 -4.20 -23.47 5.52
C ALA A 613 -2.77 -24.02 5.65
N VAL A 614 -1.74 -23.16 5.52
CA VAL A 614 -0.34 -23.55 5.76
C VAL A 614 -0.13 -24.04 7.18
N PHE A 615 -0.65 -23.32 8.18
CA PHE A 615 -0.51 -23.74 9.58
C PHE A 615 -1.22 -25.05 9.86
N GLU A 616 -2.41 -25.26 9.30
CA GLU A 616 -3.13 -26.51 9.46
C GLU A 616 -2.40 -27.70 8.83
N ASP A 617 -1.93 -27.56 7.59
CA ASP A 617 -1.16 -28.60 6.88
C ASP A 617 0.12 -28.96 7.65
N TRP A 618 0.89 -27.96 8.08
CA TRP A 618 2.14 -28.19 8.82
C TRP A 618 1.87 -28.75 10.22
N SER A 619 0.80 -28.32 10.89
CA SER A 619 0.44 -28.87 12.21
C SER A 619 0.15 -30.36 12.13
N LYS A 620 -0.54 -30.82 11.08
CA LYS A 620 -0.84 -32.23 10.85
C LYS A 620 0.40 -33.02 10.44
N ALA A 621 1.19 -32.50 9.51
CA ALA A 621 2.38 -33.17 8.98
C ALA A 621 3.41 -33.46 10.09
N TYR A 622 3.56 -32.56 11.06
CA TYR A 622 4.62 -32.65 12.07
C TYR A 622 4.16 -32.98 13.49
N ALA A 623 2.85 -33.18 13.71
CA ALA A 623 2.33 -33.64 15.00
C ALA A 623 3.03 -34.92 15.50
N GLY A 624 3.29 -35.87 14.59
CA GLY A 624 3.99 -37.13 14.91
C GLY A 624 5.45 -36.97 15.34
N GLN A 625 6.07 -35.82 15.06
CA GLN A 625 7.43 -35.47 15.49
C GLN A 625 7.45 -34.60 16.76
N GLY A 626 6.30 -34.48 17.44
CA GLY A 626 6.19 -33.66 18.65
C GLY A 626 6.13 -32.16 18.37
N VAL A 627 5.72 -31.75 17.15
CA VAL A 627 5.46 -30.34 16.84
C VAL A 627 4.02 -29.97 17.22
N VAL A 628 3.83 -28.84 17.89
CA VAL A 628 2.51 -28.29 18.23
C VAL A 628 2.37 -26.87 17.69
N PHE A 629 1.28 -26.61 16.96
CA PHE A 629 0.92 -25.26 16.56
C PHE A 629 0.01 -24.64 17.61
N ILE A 630 0.22 -23.38 17.95
CA ILE A 630 -0.62 -22.64 18.89
C ILE A 630 -0.95 -21.29 18.27
N GLY A 631 -2.22 -21.06 18.02
CA GLY A 631 -2.73 -19.76 17.59
C GLY A 631 -3.11 -18.89 18.79
N LEU A 632 -2.64 -17.64 18.85
CA LEU A 632 -3.08 -16.64 19.80
C LEU A 632 -3.89 -15.56 19.09
N GLY A 633 -5.18 -15.50 19.40
CA GLY A 633 -6.03 -14.35 19.08
C GLY A 633 -5.80 -13.23 20.09
N ALA A 634 -5.14 -12.14 19.68
CA ALA A 634 -4.87 -10.97 20.50
C ALA A 634 -5.54 -9.71 19.93
N TYR A 635 -5.55 -8.60 20.69
CA TYR A 635 -6.03 -7.30 20.21
C TYR A 635 -7.51 -7.23 19.78
N GLY A 636 -8.36 -8.10 20.32
CA GLY A 636 -9.81 -8.10 20.05
C GLY A 636 -10.58 -8.68 21.22
N SER A 637 -11.89 -8.44 21.26
CA SER A 637 -12.72 -8.87 22.38
C SER A 637 -12.89 -10.40 22.42
N ARG A 638 -13.46 -10.92 23.50
CA ARG A 638 -13.76 -12.35 23.59
C ARG A 638 -14.81 -12.74 22.55
N GLU A 639 -15.78 -11.87 22.32
CA GLU A 639 -16.83 -12.07 21.32
C GLU A 639 -16.24 -12.10 19.91
N ASP A 640 -15.31 -11.20 19.58
CA ASP A 640 -14.58 -11.20 18.30
C ASP A 640 -13.85 -12.53 18.09
N PHE A 641 -13.14 -13.00 19.13
CA PHE A 641 -12.42 -14.26 19.12
C PHE A 641 -13.35 -15.46 18.90
N ASP A 642 -14.41 -15.56 19.69
CA ASP A 642 -15.36 -16.67 19.64
C ASP A 642 -16.09 -16.70 18.29
N ALA A 643 -16.46 -15.54 17.75
CA ALA A 643 -17.09 -15.42 16.43
C ALA A 643 -16.14 -15.87 15.31
N TRP A 644 -14.89 -15.39 15.31
CA TRP A 644 -13.89 -15.82 14.33
C TRP A 644 -13.62 -17.32 14.43
N ARG A 645 -13.48 -17.84 15.66
CA ARG A 645 -13.21 -19.25 15.91
C ARG A 645 -14.36 -20.13 15.45
N ALA A 646 -15.60 -19.76 15.76
CA ALA A 646 -16.79 -20.48 15.32
C ALA A 646 -16.90 -20.52 13.79
N ALA A 647 -16.59 -19.42 13.10
CA ALA A 647 -16.58 -19.35 11.65
C ALA A 647 -15.48 -20.20 10.97
N ASN A 648 -14.41 -20.54 11.71
CA ASN A 648 -13.25 -21.25 11.18
C ASN A 648 -12.98 -22.60 11.86
N ALA A 649 -13.89 -23.09 12.71
CA ALA A 649 -13.67 -24.26 13.58
C ALA A 649 -13.36 -25.56 12.82
N ASN A 650 -13.76 -25.66 11.55
CA ASN A 650 -13.50 -26.81 10.68
C ASN A 650 -12.24 -26.66 9.81
N ARG A 651 -11.51 -25.54 9.91
CA ARG A 651 -10.35 -25.20 9.07
C ARG A 651 -9.01 -25.44 9.75
N PHE A 652 -9.00 -25.65 11.06
CA PHE A 652 -7.80 -25.94 11.83
C PHE A 652 -8.09 -27.00 12.92
N SER A 653 -7.06 -27.74 13.30
CA SER A 653 -7.10 -28.79 14.31
C SER A 653 -6.17 -28.52 15.51
N PHE A 654 -5.30 -27.52 15.39
CA PHE A 654 -4.36 -27.14 16.43
C PHE A 654 -5.02 -26.20 17.49
N PRO A 655 -4.48 -26.15 18.71
CA PRO A 655 -4.97 -25.25 19.75
C PRO A 655 -4.98 -23.78 19.34
N VAL A 656 -6.12 -23.11 19.56
CA VAL A 656 -6.23 -21.65 19.45
C VAL A 656 -6.72 -21.10 20.78
N VAL A 657 -5.95 -20.17 21.33
CA VAL A 657 -6.14 -19.51 22.62
C VAL A 657 -6.32 -18.00 22.41
N TRP A 658 -6.85 -17.32 23.42
CA TRP A 658 -7.15 -15.90 23.40
C TRP A 658 -6.31 -15.16 24.44
N ASP A 659 -5.95 -13.91 24.13
CA ASP A 659 -5.34 -13.00 25.09
C ASP A 659 -6.42 -12.41 26.01
N PRO A 660 -6.45 -12.75 27.31
CA PRO A 660 -7.49 -12.30 28.24
C PRO A 660 -7.53 -10.79 28.46
N MET A 661 -6.53 -10.03 28.00
CA MET A 661 -6.58 -8.57 28.02
C MET A 661 -7.60 -8.00 27.03
N GLY A 662 -7.92 -8.73 25.96
CA GLY A 662 -8.96 -8.38 25.02
C GLY A 662 -8.64 -7.23 24.06
N ALA A 663 -9.62 -6.39 23.78
CA ALA A 663 -9.51 -5.35 22.77
C ALA A 663 -8.71 -4.16 23.28
N PRO A 664 -7.82 -3.56 22.45
CA PRO A 664 -7.17 -2.33 22.82
C PRO A 664 -8.21 -1.21 22.99
N PRO A 665 -7.95 -0.22 23.86
CA PRO A 665 -8.79 0.95 23.94
C PRO A 665 -8.93 1.57 22.55
N ARG A 666 -10.16 1.90 22.17
CA ARG A 666 -10.48 2.58 20.91
C ARG A 666 -11.00 3.98 21.21
N PRO A 667 -10.57 5.00 20.44
CA PRO A 667 -11.13 6.33 20.60
C PRO A 667 -12.60 6.32 20.14
N SER A 668 -13.49 6.96 20.90
CA SER A 668 -14.93 7.03 20.59
C SER A 668 -15.27 7.93 19.40
N LYS A 669 -14.32 8.80 19.01
CA LYS A 669 -14.38 9.72 17.88
C LYS A 669 -12.96 9.95 17.33
N PRO A 670 -12.79 10.53 16.12
CA PRO A 670 -11.47 10.87 15.58
C PRO A 670 -10.61 11.65 16.58
N PHE A 671 -9.31 11.36 16.65
CA PHE A 671 -8.43 11.87 17.70
C PHE A 671 -8.36 13.41 17.71
N ASP A 672 -8.51 14.06 16.56
CA ASP A 672 -8.58 15.51 16.39
C ASP A 672 -9.87 16.15 16.94
N GLU A 673 -10.97 15.38 17.00
CA GLU A 673 -12.26 15.81 17.55
C GLU A 673 -12.40 15.54 19.07
N MET A 674 -11.46 14.79 19.66
CA MET A 674 -11.46 14.51 21.09
C MET A 674 -11.02 15.74 21.89
N SER A 675 -11.72 16.01 22.98
CA SER A 675 -11.28 16.95 24.00
C SER A 675 -9.96 16.48 24.63
N ASP A 676 -9.23 17.41 25.24
CA ASP A 676 -7.99 17.10 25.94
C ASP A 676 -8.17 16.05 27.06
N ALA A 677 -9.32 16.08 27.74
CA ALA A 677 -9.66 15.10 28.77
C ALA A 677 -9.87 13.69 28.18
N GLU A 678 -10.57 13.60 27.04
CA GLU A 678 -10.78 12.34 26.33
C GLU A 678 -9.46 11.76 25.80
N LYS A 679 -8.58 12.61 25.23
CA LYS A 679 -7.23 12.21 24.78
C LYS A 679 -6.39 11.71 25.94
N ALA A 680 -6.44 12.39 27.10
CA ALA A 680 -5.71 11.97 28.29
C ALA A 680 -6.21 10.63 28.82
N ALA A 681 -7.53 10.43 28.88
CA ALA A 681 -8.15 9.17 29.29
C ALA A 681 -7.79 8.01 28.33
N PHE A 682 -7.87 8.24 27.02
CA PHE A 682 -7.45 7.25 26.01
C PHE A 682 -5.97 6.89 26.16
N ASN A 683 -5.08 7.87 26.27
CA ASN A 683 -3.65 7.64 26.44
C ASN A 683 -3.31 6.93 27.77
N ALA A 684 -4.06 7.21 28.84
CA ALA A 684 -3.93 6.49 30.11
C ALA A 684 -4.34 5.02 29.95
N ALA A 685 -5.50 4.76 29.35
CA ALA A 685 -5.96 3.41 29.04
C ALA A 685 -4.98 2.65 28.15
N SER A 686 -4.42 3.28 27.10
CA SER A 686 -3.42 2.66 26.23
C SER A 686 -2.14 2.31 26.99
N ARG A 687 -1.64 3.21 27.84
CA ARG A 687 -0.44 2.98 28.67
C ARG A 687 -0.62 1.86 29.68
N GLU A 688 -1.83 1.69 30.19
CA GLU A 688 -2.14 0.56 31.06
C GLU A 688 -2.27 -0.76 30.28
N PHE A 689 -2.86 -0.70 29.09
CA PHE A 689 -3.18 -1.87 28.27
C PHE A 689 -1.95 -2.53 27.62
N TYR A 690 -1.16 -1.77 26.85
CA TYR A 690 -0.11 -2.36 26.00
C TYR A 690 1.01 -3.11 26.74
N PRO A 691 1.48 -2.70 27.93
CA PRO A 691 2.44 -3.51 28.68
C PRO A 691 1.87 -4.84 29.20
N LYS A 692 0.53 -4.96 29.29
CA LYS A 692 -0.14 -6.11 29.91
C LYS A 692 -0.55 -7.19 28.91
N ILE A 693 -0.67 -6.88 27.62
CA ILE A 693 -1.06 -7.84 26.58
C ILE A 693 -0.01 -8.93 26.37
N ALA A 694 -0.48 -10.14 26.06
CA ALA A 694 0.36 -11.31 25.88
C ALA A 694 1.45 -11.13 24.81
N PRO A 695 1.19 -10.54 23.63
CA PRO A 695 2.23 -10.31 22.63
C PRO A 695 3.37 -9.42 23.12
N MET A 696 3.09 -8.37 23.90
CA MET A 696 4.13 -7.46 24.41
C MET A 696 4.92 -8.08 25.56
N LYS A 697 4.26 -8.85 26.43
CA LYS A 697 4.93 -9.63 27.48
C LYS A 697 5.84 -10.69 26.89
N PHE A 698 5.37 -11.40 25.86
CA PHE A 698 6.12 -12.44 25.18
C PHE A 698 7.44 -11.90 24.61
N THR A 699 7.42 -10.71 24.02
CA THR A 699 8.58 -10.14 23.31
C THR A 699 9.47 -9.25 24.17
N GLY A 700 9.13 -9.06 25.45
CA GLY A 700 9.82 -8.12 26.32
C GLY A 700 9.67 -6.66 25.89
N GLY A 701 8.48 -6.29 25.40
CA GLY A 701 8.11 -4.90 25.12
C GLY A 701 8.23 -4.47 23.65
N ALA A 702 8.48 -5.38 22.72
CA ALA A 702 8.52 -5.07 21.28
C ALA A 702 7.17 -5.35 20.61
N MET A 703 6.64 -4.35 19.91
CA MET A 703 5.44 -4.51 19.10
C MET A 703 5.81 -5.17 17.76
N ALA A 704 5.20 -6.32 17.46
CA ALA A 704 5.34 -6.95 16.14
C ALA A 704 4.19 -6.62 15.20
N MET A 705 4.53 -6.62 13.91
CA MET A 705 3.55 -6.76 12.83
C MET A 705 2.85 -8.11 12.98
N ILE A 706 1.52 -8.11 13.03
CA ILE A 706 0.68 -9.32 13.03
C ILE A 706 0.13 -9.58 11.62
N PRO A 707 -0.09 -10.84 11.23
CA PRO A 707 0.27 -12.05 11.96
C PRO A 707 1.79 -12.24 12.05
N ASN A 708 2.26 -12.91 13.10
CA ASN A 708 3.66 -13.31 13.24
C ASN A 708 3.80 -14.69 13.87
N CYS A 709 4.98 -15.29 13.73
CA CYS A 709 5.25 -16.62 14.26
C CYS A 709 6.61 -16.68 14.96
N THR A 710 6.62 -17.36 16.09
CA THR A 710 7.84 -17.72 16.82
C THR A 710 7.92 -19.24 16.92
N VAL A 711 9.06 -19.81 16.54
CA VAL A 711 9.33 -21.24 16.75
C VAL A 711 10.08 -21.39 18.07
N ILE A 712 9.63 -22.33 18.88
CA ILE A 712 10.15 -22.64 20.23
C ILE A 712 10.54 -24.12 20.23
N ASP A 713 11.73 -24.46 20.74
CA ASP A 713 12.18 -25.84 20.83
C ASP A 713 11.46 -26.62 21.96
N ALA A 714 11.69 -27.92 22.03
CA ALA A 714 11.08 -28.79 23.05
C ALA A 714 11.51 -28.47 24.49
N GLN A 715 12.58 -27.71 24.68
CA GLN A 715 13.07 -27.23 25.97
C GLN A 715 12.44 -25.89 26.37
N GLY A 716 11.63 -25.27 25.49
CA GLY A 716 11.00 -23.98 25.73
C GLY A 716 11.87 -22.78 25.36
N ASN A 717 12.94 -22.96 24.58
CA ASN A 717 13.76 -21.86 24.09
C ASN A 717 13.31 -21.38 22.72
N MET A 718 13.45 -20.09 22.47
CA MET A 718 13.22 -19.53 21.14
C MET A 718 14.21 -20.11 20.14
N VAL A 719 13.74 -20.51 18.96
CA VAL A 719 14.56 -20.90 17.81
C VAL A 719 14.69 -19.73 16.84
N GLY A 720 13.60 -19.02 16.61
CA GLY A 720 13.58 -17.82 15.76
C GLY A 720 12.17 -17.30 15.52
N PHE A 721 12.08 -16.17 14.85
CA PHE A 721 10.86 -15.40 14.62
C PHE A 721 10.78 -14.87 13.20
N PHE A 722 9.56 -14.75 12.67
CA PHE A 722 9.29 -13.96 11.47
C PHE A 722 7.95 -13.23 11.59
N GLY A 723 7.89 -12.03 11.01
CA GLY A 723 6.70 -11.17 11.00
C GLY A 723 6.03 -11.11 9.63
N GLY A 724 4.70 -11.00 9.63
CA GLY A 724 3.87 -11.06 8.44
C GLY A 724 3.48 -12.48 8.06
N ALA A 725 2.44 -12.60 7.23
CA ALA A 725 2.10 -13.87 6.60
C ALA A 725 1.74 -13.68 5.12
N GLY A 726 2.06 -14.69 4.32
CA GLY A 726 1.93 -14.67 2.87
C GLY A 726 2.82 -15.74 2.22
N PRO A 727 3.16 -15.60 0.92
CA PRO A 727 3.88 -16.63 0.17
C PRO A 727 5.25 -17.05 0.73
N ARG A 728 5.83 -16.23 1.63
CA ARG A 728 7.14 -16.47 2.28
C ARG A 728 7.05 -17.24 3.60
N THR A 729 5.85 -17.51 4.11
CA THR A 729 5.64 -18.22 5.38
C THR A 729 6.22 -19.65 5.37
N PRO A 730 6.04 -20.47 4.30
CA PRO A 730 6.63 -21.81 4.26
C PRO A 730 8.17 -21.83 4.33
N GLU A 731 8.84 -20.90 3.64
CA GLU A 731 10.31 -20.78 3.63
C GLU A 731 10.86 -20.53 5.04
N SER A 732 10.21 -19.64 5.78
CA SER A 732 10.62 -19.24 7.14
C SER A 732 10.34 -20.35 8.15
N LEU A 733 9.15 -20.95 8.10
CA LEU A 733 8.81 -22.09 8.95
C LEU A 733 9.72 -23.28 8.69
N GLY A 734 10.03 -23.57 7.43
CA GLY A 734 10.89 -24.69 7.06
C GLY A 734 12.29 -24.54 7.65
N ASN A 735 12.90 -23.38 7.46
CA ASN A 735 14.20 -23.08 8.05
C ASN A 735 14.20 -23.20 9.59
N LEU A 736 13.20 -22.64 10.26
CA LEU A 736 13.12 -22.65 11.72
C LEU A 736 12.81 -24.04 12.29
N LEU A 737 11.95 -24.83 11.64
CA LEU A 737 11.68 -26.21 12.07
C LEU A 737 12.88 -27.13 11.84
N LEU A 738 13.64 -26.98 10.75
CA LEU A 738 14.92 -27.68 10.56
C LEU A 738 15.90 -27.35 11.69
N ARG A 739 15.98 -26.08 12.08
CA ARG A 739 16.83 -25.63 13.21
C ARG A 739 16.36 -26.18 14.56
N ALA A 740 15.06 -26.36 14.73
CA ALA A 740 14.48 -27.05 15.88
C ALA A 740 14.69 -28.58 15.85
N GLY A 741 15.36 -29.12 14.82
CA GLY A 741 15.66 -30.54 14.67
C GLY A 741 14.53 -31.37 14.05
N ILE A 742 13.50 -30.73 13.48
CA ILE A 742 12.37 -31.41 12.83
C ILE A 742 12.77 -31.86 11.43
N LYS A 743 12.45 -33.10 11.08
CA LYS A 743 12.68 -33.65 9.74
C LYS A 743 11.53 -33.25 8.83
N LEU A 744 11.80 -32.41 7.83
CA LEU A 744 10.75 -31.92 6.93
C LEU A 744 10.47 -32.89 5.77
N GLU A 745 9.20 -33.01 5.40
CA GLU A 745 8.78 -33.61 4.13
C GLU A 745 9.31 -32.80 2.94
N PRO A 746 9.58 -33.44 1.78
CA PRO A 746 10.09 -32.73 0.59
C PRO A 746 9.25 -31.53 0.16
N ARG A 747 7.92 -31.61 0.27
CA ARG A 747 6.99 -30.51 -0.10
C ARG A 747 7.09 -29.28 0.81
N HIS A 748 7.70 -29.41 1.98
CA HIS A 748 7.88 -28.34 2.96
C HIS A 748 9.34 -27.91 3.11
N MET A 749 10.24 -28.51 2.32
CA MET A 749 11.64 -28.15 2.34
C MET A 749 11.78 -26.71 1.79
N PRO A 750 12.46 -25.80 2.51
CA PRO A 750 12.70 -24.45 2.00
C PRO A 750 13.57 -24.51 0.76
N ALA A 751 13.38 -23.55 -0.15
CA ALA A 751 14.18 -23.43 -1.36
C ALA A 751 15.67 -23.20 -1.04
N ARG A 752 15.96 -22.51 0.08
CA ARG A 752 17.30 -22.39 0.64
C ARG A 752 17.28 -22.61 2.15
N VAL A 753 18.21 -23.44 2.62
CA VAL A 753 18.50 -23.60 4.04
C VAL A 753 19.58 -22.60 4.45
N PHE A 754 19.28 -21.73 5.40
CA PHE A 754 20.21 -20.71 5.91
C PHE A 754 20.99 -21.23 7.12
N THR A 755 22.30 -21.05 7.11
CA THR A 755 23.19 -21.35 8.25
C THR A 755 23.02 -20.32 9.38
N ALA A 756 23.46 -20.67 10.60
CA ALA A 756 23.46 -19.75 11.74
C ALA A 756 24.33 -18.50 11.50
N ALA A 757 25.36 -18.59 10.65
CA ALA A 757 26.19 -17.43 10.31
C ALA A 757 25.45 -16.45 9.39
N GLU A 758 24.67 -16.96 8.43
CA GLU A 758 23.88 -16.14 7.49
C GLU A 758 22.65 -15.49 8.14
N SER A 759 22.14 -16.06 9.23
CA SER A 759 20.98 -15.55 9.99
C SER A 759 21.33 -14.66 11.18
N LYS A 760 22.61 -14.58 11.54
CA LYS A 760 23.05 -13.59 12.52
C LYS A 760 22.85 -12.21 11.91
N GLU A 761 22.04 -11.40 12.57
CA GLU A 761 22.01 -9.98 12.27
C GLU A 761 23.45 -9.45 12.39
N PRO A 762 23.93 -8.63 11.44
CA PRO A 762 25.19 -7.95 11.62
C PRO A 762 25.15 -7.26 12.98
N PRO A 763 26.25 -7.30 13.76
CA PRO A 763 26.27 -6.73 15.08
C PRO A 763 25.69 -5.32 14.99
N PRO A 764 24.75 -4.95 15.89
CA PRO A 764 24.18 -3.61 15.86
C PRO A 764 25.34 -2.63 15.76
N GLU A 765 25.29 -1.76 14.75
CA GLU A 765 26.33 -0.75 14.52
C GLU A 765 26.70 -0.16 15.89
N PRO A 766 28.00 -0.10 16.23
CA PRO A 766 28.45 0.25 17.57
C PRO A 766 27.64 1.46 18.05
N LYS A 767 26.90 1.26 19.15
CA LYS A 767 26.07 2.32 19.72
C LYS A 767 27.01 3.48 19.99
N VAL A 768 26.88 4.56 19.24
CA VAL A 768 27.50 5.83 19.60
C VAL A 768 26.93 6.16 20.99
N GLU A 769 27.79 6.11 22.01
CA GLU A 769 27.38 6.48 23.35
C GLU A 769 26.83 7.91 23.33
N ARG A 770 25.72 8.13 24.04
CA ARG A 770 25.13 9.46 24.09
C ARG A 770 26.15 10.42 24.66
N ILE A 771 26.34 11.53 23.97
CA ILE A 771 27.29 12.54 24.38
C ILE A 771 27.00 12.99 25.83
N ALA A 772 28.05 13.06 26.63
CA ALA A 772 27.94 13.34 28.06
C ALA A 772 27.60 14.81 28.34
N ILE A 773 26.91 15.05 29.45
CA ILE A 773 26.79 16.40 30.02
C ILE A 773 28.20 16.93 30.35
N GLY A 774 28.46 18.18 29.98
CA GLY A 774 29.74 18.88 30.07
C GLY A 774 30.55 18.89 28.77
N ALA A 775 30.23 18.01 27.81
CA ALA A 775 30.89 17.95 26.52
C ALA A 775 30.55 19.17 25.65
N MET A 776 31.48 19.52 24.75
CA MET A 776 31.20 20.49 23.69
C MET A 776 30.19 19.89 22.71
N ALA A 777 29.13 20.63 22.40
CA ALA A 777 28.12 20.21 21.44
C ALA A 777 28.74 20.09 20.03
N PRO A 778 28.78 18.88 19.43
CA PRO A 778 29.33 18.66 18.11
C PRO A 778 28.60 19.52 17.08
N ASP A 779 29.36 20.24 16.25
CA ASP A 779 28.75 21.06 15.21
C ASP A 779 28.24 20.19 14.06
N PHE A 780 27.17 20.63 13.42
CA PHE A 780 26.59 19.98 12.25
C PHE A 780 25.77 20.98 11.43
N VAL A 781 25.47 20.60 10.19
CA VAL A 781 24.74 21.43 9.24
C VAL A 781 23.39 20.80 8.96
N THR A 782 22.35 21.62 9.07
CA THR A 782 20.98 21.32 8.68
C THR A 782 20.51 22.36 7.68
N THR A 783 19.29 22.21 7.17
CA THR A 783 18.71 23.19 6.25
C THR A 783 17.35 23.68 6.71
N ASP A 784 17.06 24.97 6.59
CA ASP A 784 15.73 25.51 6.86
C ASP A 784 14.72 25.18 5.75
N ILE A 785 13.50 25.71 5.89
CA ILE A 785 12.41 25.55 4.91
C ILE A 785 12.77 26.06 3.50
N ASP A 786 13.63 27.06 3.41
CA ASP A 786 14.11 27.67 2.16
C ASP A 786 15.41 27.01 1.65
N GLY A 787 15.85 25.94 2.33
CA GLY A 787 17.09 25.23 1.99
C GLY A 787 18.34 26.04 2.27
N LYS A 788 18.28 27.06 3.13
CA LYS A 788 19.46 27.75 3.65
C LYS A 788 20.11 26.87 4.73
N GLU A 789 21.43 26.77 4.69
CA GLU A 789 22.17 26.08 5.75
C GLU A 789 21.94 26.77 7.10
N ILE A 790 21.71 25.96 8.12
CA ILE A 790 21.74 26.34 9.53
C ILE A 790 22.80 25.47 10.18
N ARG A 791 23.81 26.09 10.79
CA ARG A 791 24.82 25.42 11.60
C ARG A 791 24.47 25.58 13.07
N LEU A 792 24.75 24.57 13.88
CA LEU A 792 24.58 24.73 15.33
C LEU A 792 25.53 25.82 15.87
N SER A 793 26.73 25.92 15.30
CA SER A 793 27.71 26.96 15.64
C SER A 793 27.23 28.39 15.35
N ASP A 794 26.22 28.60 14.50
CA ASP A 794 25.64 29.93 14.24
C ASP A 794 24.98 30.55 15.48
N TYR A 795 24.68 29.73 16.49
CA TYR A 795 24.04 30.14 17.74
C TYR A 795 25.01 30.23 18.93
N ARG A 796 26.33 30.20 18.70
CA ARG A 796 27.31 30.41 19.79
C ARG A 796 27.08 31.78 20.46
N GLY A 797 27.28 31.82 21.78
CA GLY A 797 26.96 32.98 22.61
C GLY A 797 25.50 33.06 23.06
N LYS A 798 24.63 32.16 22.58
CA LYS A 798 23.24 32.00 23.02
C LYS A 798 23.05 30.68 23.75
N THR A 799 22.02 30.60 24.60
CA THR A 799 21.58 29.32 25.14
C THR A 799 20.72 28.62 24.10
N VAL A 800 21.09 27.40 23.70
CA VAL A 800 20.39 26.65 22.65
C VAL A 800 19.68 25.44 23.24
N ILE A 801 18.38 25.34 23.01
CA ILE A 801 17.64 24.08 23.10
C ILE A 801 17.70 23.43 21.73
N LEU A 802 18.58 22.44 21.57
CA LEU A 802 18.64 21.62 20.37
C LEU A 802 17.65 20.46 20.51
N ASP A 803 16.54 20.53 19.78
CA ASP A 803 15.46 19.53 19.82
C ASP A 803 15.51 18.62 18.59
N PHE A 804 15.84 17.34 18.80
CA PHE A 804 15.74 16.33 17.76
C PHE A 804 14.33 15.72 17.73
N TRP A 805 13.62 15.93 16.62
CA TRP A 805 12.20 15.60 16.46
C TRP A 805 11.88 15.05 15.05
N ALA A 806 10.62 14.67 14.80
CA ALA A 806 10.13 14.27 13.47
C ALA A 806 8.62 14.51 13.31
N THR A 807 8.13 14.73 12.09
CA THR A 807 6.70 15.02 11.82
C THR A 807 5.76 13.84 12.11
N TRP A 808 6.27 12.61 12.06
CA TRP A 808 5.53 11.39 12.38
C TRP A 808 5.57 11.04 13.88
N CYS A 809 6.36 11.76 14.68
CA CYS A 809 6.58 11.46 16.10
C CYS A 809 5.49 12.08 16.98
N GLY A 810 4.53 11.26 17.43
CA GLY A 810 3.45 11.68 18.31
C GLY A 810 3.91 12.39 19.61
N PRO A 811 4.88 11.84 20.36
CA PRO A 811 5.41 12.52 21.56
C PRO A 811 6.09 13.87 21.26
N CYS A 812 6.77 13.99 20.11
CA CYS A 812 7.38 15.24 19.68
C CYS A 812 6.30 16.30 19.44
N MET A 813 5.25 15.94 18.71
CA MET A 813 4.09 16.80 18.46
C MET A 813 3.41 17.25 19.76
N ALA A 814 3.36 16.38 20.78
CA ALA A 814 2.81 16.72 22.08
C ALA A 814 3.70 17.69 22.88
N ALA A 815 5.02 17.65 22.68
CA ALA A 815 5.99 18.52 23.35
C ALA A 815 6.07 19.93 22.74
N MET A 816 5.71 20.08 21.46
CA MET A 816 5.87 21.32 20.70
C MET A 816 5.18 22.55 21.32
N PRO A 817 3.92 22.48 21.80
CA PRO A 817 3.28 23.63 22.45
C PRO A 817 4.07 24.14 23.66
N HIS A 818 4.51 23.22 24.53
CA HIS A 818 5.31 23.57 25.69
C HIS A 818 6.70 24.11 25.30
N THR A 819 7.33 23.52 24.28
CA THR A 819 8.63 23.98 23.78
C THR A 819 8.54 25.40 23.19
N GLN A 820 7.44 25.73 22.52
CA GLN A 820 7.13 27.08 22.05
C GLN A 820 6.87 28.05 23.22
N GLU A 821 6.17 27.62 24.28
CA GLU A 821 5.98 28.42 25.49
C GLU A 821 7.32 28.76 26.16
N VAL A 822 8.21 27.78 26.30
CA VAL A 822 9.58 27.96 26.80
C VAL A 822 10.36 28.91 25.89
N ALA A 823 10.30 28.71 24.57
CA ALA A 823 10.96 29.59 23.60
C ALA A 823 10.52 31.06 23.77
N ALA A 824 9.22 31.29 23.90
CA ALA A 824 8.66 32.63 24.08
C ALA A 824 9.02 33.23 25.45
N GLN A 825 8.92 32.45 26.53
CA GLN A 825 9.16 32.91 27.89
C GLN A 825 10.61 33.35 28.13
N TYR A 826 11.57 32.66 27.54
CA TYR A 826 13.01 32.91 27.78
C TYR A 826 13.72 33.60 26.61
N LYS A 827 12.98 34.09 25.61
CA LYS A 827 13.52 34.77 24.42
C LYS A 827 14.39 35.98 24.77
N ASP A 828 13.98 36.77 25.76
CA ASP A 828 14.70 37.97 26.21
C ASP A 828 15.98 37.66 27.00
N GLN A 829 16.26 36.38 27.25
CA GLN A 829 17.49 35.88 27.87
C GLN A 829 18.38 35.15 26.87
N ASP A 830 18.28 35.47 25.58
CA ASP A 830 19.07 34.88 24.50
C ASP A 830 18.91 33.35 24.39
N VAL A 831 17.72 32.82 24.72
CA VAL A 831 17.38 31.41 24.49
C VAL A 831 16.86 31.21 23.07
N VAL A 832 17.41 30.22 22.37
CA VAL A 832 16.97 29.82 21.02
C VAL A 832 16.59 28.34 21.02
N VAL A 833 15.46 28.02 20.43
CA VAL A 833 15.08 26.63 20.14
C VAL A 833 15.41 26.30 18.69
N LEU A 834 16.33 25.36 18.48
CA LEU A 834 16.64 24.78 17.18
C LEU A 834 15.98 23.41 17.07
N GLY A 835 14.83 23.36 16.40
CA GLY A 835 14.09 22.14 16.10
C GLY A 835 14.66 21.43 14.87
N SER A 836 15.60 20.51 15.08
CA SER A 836 16.25 19.71 14.03
C SER A 836 15.43 18.45 13.73
N ALA A 837 14.66 18.49 12.63
CA ALA A 837 13.91 17.35 12.15
C ALA A 837 14.87 16.24 11.66
N THR A 838 14.87 15.12 12.38
CA THR A 838 15.68 13.92 12.12
C THR A 838 14.78 12.77 11.68
N SER A 839 15.33 11.79 10.96
CA SER A 839 14.59 10.59 10.53
C SER A 839 13.30 10.91 9.74
N ASP A 840 13.29 12.08 9.12
CA ASP A 840 12.18 12.62 8.36
C ASP A 840 12.60 13.00 6.95
N THR A 841 11.67 12.91 6.01
CA THR A 841 11.93 13.34 4.64
C THR A 841 11.82 14.85 4.56
N ARG A 842 12.63 15.47 3.69
CA ARG A 842 12.55 16.91 3.42
C ARG A 842 11.12 17.36 3.10
N ALA A 843 10.41 16.58 2.29
CA ALA A 843 9.04 16.88 1.87
C ALA A 843 8.03 16.88 3.03
N ASN A 844 8.13 15.92 3.95
CA ASN A 844 7.27 15.88 5.14
C ASN A 844 7.56 17.06 6.07
N PHE A 845 8.83 17.34 6.32
CA PHE A 845 9.27 18.49 7.11
C PHE A 845 8.68 19.79 6.55
N GLU A 846 8.88 20.07 5.26
CA GLU A 846 8.36 21.28 4.63
C GLU A 846 6.85 21.38 4.71
N ARG A 847 6.14 20.29 4.42
CA ARG A 847 4.67 20.24 4.50
C ARG A 847 4.18 20.58 5.90
N TRP A 848 4.82 20.01 6.90
CA TRP A 848 4.45 20.22 8.29
C TRP A 848 4.77 21.63 8.75
N VAL A 849 5.97 22.14 8.46
CA VAL A 849 6.40 23.49 8.85
C VAL A 849 5.50 24.53 8.18
N LYS A 850 5.18 24.39 6.89
CA LYS A 850 4.22 25.28 6.19
C LYS A 850 2.85 25.31 6.87
N ALA A 851 2.39 24.19 7.40
CA ALA A 851 1.10 24.08 8.07
C ALA A 851 1.09 24.55 9.53
N ASN A 852 2.25 24.62 10.19
CA ASN A 852 2.32 24.79 11.65
C ASN A 852 3.25 25.91 12.15
N ALA A 853 4.14 26.47 11.31
CA ALA A 853 5.09 27.50 11.73
C ALA A 853 4.41 28.73 12.36
N ALA A 854 3.22 29.11 11.85
CA ALA A 854 2.44 30.20 12.42
C ALA A 854 1.97 29.94 13.87
N LYS A 855 1.88 28.68 14.30
CA LYS A 855 1.54 28.29 15.67
C LYS A 855 2.76 28.25 16.59
N TYR A 856 3.95 28.16 16.01
CA TYR A 856 5.22 28.00 16.72
C TYR A 856 6.27 29.00 16.19
N PRO A 857 5.99 30.31 16.30
CA PRO A 857 6.82 31.35 15.67
C PRO A 857 8.18 31.57 16.32
N ASP A 858 8.41 31.08 17.54
CA ASP A 858 9.66 31.29 18.29
C ASP A 858 10.62 30.10 18.17
N MET A 859 10.30 29.13 17.31
CA MET A 859 11.15 27.99 17.00
C MET A 859 11.87 28.16 15.67
N VAL A 860 13.15 27.83 15.64
CA VAL A 860 13.90 27.69 14.38
C VAL A 860 13.74 26.27 13.86
N TRP A 861 13.18 26.14 12.68
CA TRP A 861 12.93 24.84 12.04
C TRP A 861 14.05 24.49 11.08
N SER A 862 14.70 23.35 11.29
CA SER A 862 15.68 22.82 10.36
C SER A 862 15.48 21.33 10.08
N HIS A 863 16.02 20.87 8.96
CA HIS A 863 15.96 19.51 8.46
C HIS A 863 17.37 18.94 8.32
N ASP A 864 17.59 17.76 8.91
CA ASP A 864 18.82 17.00 8.75
C ASP A 864 18.82 16.26 7.39
N PRO A 865 19.75 16.59 6.47
CA PRO A 865 19.77 16.01 5.13
C PRO A 865 20.11 14.52 5.09
N ALA A 866 20.64 13.96 6.18
CA ALA A 866 20.87 12.52 6.28
C ALA A 866 19.58 11.72 6.51
N GLU A 867 18.47 12.38 6.85
CA GLU A 867 17.15 11.78 7.05
C GLU A 867 17.21 10.53 7.96
N ARG A 868 16.97 9.34 7.41
CA ARG A 868 16.98 8.05 8.13
C ARG A 868 18.33 7.33 8.10
N LYS A 869 19.34 7.87 7.43
CA LYS A 869 20.65 7.21 7.31
C LYS A 869 21.42 7.27 8.63
N PRO A 870 22.43 6.40 8.83
CA PRO A 870 23.24 6.38 10.05
C PRO A 870 23.97 7.69 10.35
N GLU A 871 24.31 8.48 9.31
CA GLU A 871 25.15 9.68 9.41
C GLU A 871 24.41 10.90 9.98
N ARG A 872 23.09 10.81 10.20
CA ARG A 872 22.29 11.91 10.77
C ARG A 872 22.87 12.36 12.10
N ALA A 873 22.94 13.68 12.31
CA ALA A 873 23.62 14.29 13.45
C ALA A 873 23.09 13.74 14.78
N SER A 874 21.77 13.55 14.88
CA SER A 874 21.14 12.98 16.06
C SER A 874 21.76 11.64 16.45
N ARG A 875 22.07 10.77 15.49
CA ARG A 875 22.62 9.43 15.75
C ARG A 875 24.15 9.45 15.82
N ALA A 876 24.80 9.97 14.80
CA ALA A 876 26.25 9.87 14.61
C ALA A 876 27.04 10.75 15.58
N LEU A 877 26.51 11.91 15.97
CA LEU A 877 27.22 12.90 16.78
C LEU A 877 26.70 12.97 18.22
N TYR A 878 25.40 12.80 18.39
CA TYR A 878 24.73 12.99 19.69
C TYR A 878 24.31 11.68 20.39
N GLY A 879 24.40 10.52 19.71
CA GLY A 879 24.01 9.23 20.28
C GLY A 879 22.51 9.16 20.68
N VAL A 880 21.65 9.85 19.94
CA VAL A 880 20.19 9.87 20.15
C VAL A 880 19.59 8.54 19.72
N THR A 881 18.97 7.86 20.67
CA THR A 881 18.32 6.54 20.50
C THR A 881 16.80 6.61 20.49
N GLY A 882 16.22 7.76 20.79
CA GLY A 882 14.77 8.02 20.78
C GLY A 882 14.47 9.51 20.69
N ILE A 883 13.29 9.87 20.19
CA ILE A 883 12.82 11.25 20.05
C ILE A 883 11.46 11.45 20.74
N PRO A 884 11.15 12.65 21.29
CA PRO A 884 12.01 13.84 21.30
C PRO A 884 13.19 13.67 22.24
N THR A 885 14.34 14.25 21.89
CA THR A 885 15.48 14.40 22.79
C THR A 885 16.02 15.82 22.62
N GLN A 886 16.02 16.57 23.71
CA GLN A 886 16.39 17.97 23.78
C GLN A 886 17.71 18.11 24.52
N PHE A 887 18.70 18.73 23.89
CA PHE A 887 19.98 19.07 24.50
C PHE A 887 19.97 20.55 24.88
N ILE A 888 20.29 20.85 26.14
CA ILE A 888 20.42 22.21 26.63
C ILE A 888 21.89 22.57 26.52
N ILE A 889 22.19 23.55 25.68
CA ILE A 889 23.55 23.99 25.36
C ILE A 889 23.71 25.42 25.86
N ASN A 890 24.74 25.65 26.66
CA ASN A 890 25.03 26.98 27.20
C ASN A 890 25.72 27.89 26.16
N PRO A 891 25.90 29.19 26.44
CA PRO A 891 26.54 30.14 25.51
C PRO A 891 27.94 29.74 25.02
N GLU A 892 28.72 29.01 25.83
CA GLU A 892 30.04 28.49 25.45
C GLU A 892 29.98 27.29 24.51
N GLY A 893 28.78 26.76 24.23
CA GLY A 893 28.54 25.60 23.38
C GLY A 893 28.62 24.25 24.11
N ARG A 894 28.63 24.23 25.45
CA ARG A 894 28.65 22.99 26.23
C ARG A 894 27.23 22.50 26.53
N ILE A 895 27.04 21.19 26.45
CA ILE A 895 25.80 20.53 26.85
C ILE A 895 25.73 20.53 28.38
N VAL A 896 24.77 21.23 28.96
CA VAL A 896 24.60 21.32 30.42
C VAL A 896 23.46 20.45 30.94
N ASP A 897 22.55 20.03 30.05
CA ASP A 897 21.52 19.04 30.38
C ASP A 897 20.98 18.33 29.14
N ILE A 898 20.28 17.21 29.36
CA ILE A 898 19.61 16.44 28.31
C ILE A 898 18.24 16.00 28.81
N VAL A 899 17.18 16.40 28.10
CA VAL A 899 15.80 16.04 28.40
C VAL A 899 15.30 15.06 27.34
N ILE A 900 14.89 13.87 27.76
CA ILE A 900 14.50 12.78 26.85
C ILE A 900 13.02 12.48 27.03
N GLY A 901 12.29 12.44 25.92
CA GLY A 901 10.85 12.24 25.93
C GLY A 901 10.10 13.41 26.55
N TYR A 902 8.77 13.30 26.57
CA TYR A 902 7.88 14.33 27.06
C TYR A 902 6.64 13.74 27.74
N MET A 903 6.19 14.37 28.83
CA MET A 903 4.90 14.15 29.47
C MET A 903 4.17 15.49 29.64
N LYS A 904 2.89 15.52 29.27
CA LYS A 904 2.06 16.72 29.36
C LYS A 904 2.06 17.30 30.78
N GLY A 905 2.34 18.60 30.88
CA GLY A 905 2.30 19.37 32.12
C GLY A 905 3.56 19.30 32.99
N GLU A 906 4.62 18.64 32.53
CA GLU A 906 5.92 18.69 33.21
C GLU A 906 6.70 19.95 32.82
N VAL A 907 7.62 20.41 33.69
CA VAL A 907 8.45 21.61 33.45
C VAL A 907 9.95 21.31 33.48
N ILE A 908 10.31 20.08 33.09
CA ILE A 908 11.70 19.59 33.14
C ILE A 908 12.59 20.37 32.16
N LEU A 909 12.08 20.71 30.98
CA LEU A 909 12.80 21.51 29.98
C LEU A 909 13.15 22.89 30.54
N ASP A 910 12.18 23.58 31.14
CA ASP A 910 12.33 24.88 31.77
C ASP A 910 13.36 24.83 32.90
N ALA A 911 13.21 23.86 33.81
CA ALA A 911 14.13 23.69 34.92
C ALA A 911 15.57 23.42 34.44
N ALA A 912 15.74 22.72 33.32
CA ALA A 912 17.05 22.45 32.74
C ALA A 912 17.75 23.72 32.23
N LEU A 913 17.01 24.76 31.81
CA LEU A 913 17.59 26.04 31.38
C LEU A 913 18.35 26.77 32.50
N ALA A 914 17.98 26.55 33.77
CA ALA A 914 18.73 27.11 34.90
C ALA A 914 20.20 26.66 34.91
N LYS A 915 20.49 25.45 34.42
CA LYS A 915 21.87 24.94 34.30
C LYS A 915 22.67 25.61 33.20
N ALA A 916 22.01 26.28 32.25
CA ALA A 916 22.64 27.09 31.20
C ALA A 916 22.84 28.55 31.62
N GLY A 917 22.48 28.92 32.85
CA GLY A 917 22.55 30.30 33.35
C GLY A 917 21.32 31.15 33.02
N VAL A 918 20.24 30.56 32.51
CA VAL A 918 18.97 31.25 32.30
C VAL A 918 18.27 31.46 33.65
N LYS A 919 17.74 32.65 33.89
CA LYS A 919 16.96 32.95 35.09
C LYS A 919 15.58 32.31 34.96
N VAL A 920 15.40 31.21 35.70
CA VAL A 920 14.17 30.42 35.79
C VAL A 920 13.58 30.60 37.18
N ASP A 921 12.25 30.70 37.28
CA ASP A 921 11.55 30.79 38.57
C ASP A 921 11.93 29.58 39.46
N PRO A 922 12.38 29.79 40.71
CA PRO A 922 12.71 28.71 41.63
C PRO A 922 11.61 27.64 41.78
N ALA A 923 10.33 28.03 41.71
CA ALA A 923 9.21 27.09 41.78
C ALA A 923 9.14 26.15 40.57
N ILE A 924 9.53 26.64 39.38
CA ILE A 924 9.64 25.82 38.17
C ILE A 924 10.80 24.82 38.31
N VAL A 925 11.94 25.25 38.88
CA VAL A 925 13.09 24.38 39.13
C VAL A 925 12.72 23.26 40.12
N GLU A 926 12.04 23.60 41.21
CA GLU A 926 11.56 22.62 42.20
C GLU A 926 10.58 21.63 41.59
N LYS A 927 9.58 22.12 40.84
CA LYS A 927 8.63 21.26 40.14
C LYS A 927 9.29 20.36 39.10
N GLY A 928 10.28 20.86 38.35
CA GLY A 928 11.03 20.05 37.39
C GLY A 928 11.79 18.90 38.06
N ALA A 929 12.35 19.11 39.25
CA ALA A 929 12.96 18.04 40.03
C ALA A 929 11.93 16.97 40.46
N ALA A 930 10.74 17.40 40.89
CA ALA A 930 9.65 16.49 41.23
C ALA A 930 9.14 15.71 40.00
N ASP A 931 9.03 16.36 38.84
CA ASP A 931 8.63 15.72 37.58
C ASP A 931 9.66 14.67 37.13
N LEU A 932 10.96 14.91 37.33
CA LEU A 932 12.02 13.92 37.08
C LEU A 932 11.91 12.71 38.02
N GLN A 933 11.63 12.91 39.30
CA GLN A 933 11.40 11.82 40.24
C GLN A 933 10.17 10.99 39.85
N ARG A 934 9.09 11.67 39.44
CA ARG A 934 7.89 11.03 38.92
C ARG A 934 8.18 10.17 37.69
N ARG A 935 9.00 10.66 36.75
CA ARG A 935 9.46 9.86 35.58
C ARG A 935 10.20 8.59 36.02
N ALA A 936 11.17 8.71 36.93
CA ALA A 936 11.96 7.58 37.42
C ALA A 936 11.08 6.51 38.08
N MET A 937 10.10 6.92 38.91
CA MET A 937 9.14 6.01 39.53
C MET A 937 8.29 5.28 38.48
N LEU A 938 7.82 5.98 37.44
CA LEU A 938 7.00 5.39 36.37
C LEU A 938 7.77 4.45 35.45
N SER A 939 9.09 4.65 35.29
CA SER A 939 9.94 3.80 34.44
C SER A 939 10.60 2.64 35.19
N GLY A 940 10.39 2.51 36.51
CA GLY A 940 11.06 1.50 37.34
C GLY A 940 12.58 1.69 37.46
N ALA A 941 13.08 2.91 37.17
CA ALA A 941 14.51 3.24 37.23
C ALA A 941 14.85 3.84 38.60
N ALA A 942 16.08 3.61 39.09
CA ALA A 942 16.56 4.26 40.31
C ALA A 942 16.50 5.80 40.16
N PRO A 943 15.98 6.54 41.16
CA PRO A 943 15.88 7.99 41.07
C PRO A 943 17.27 8.62 40.91
N ALA A 944 17.40 9.56 39.97
CA ALA A 944 18.60 10.37 39.84
C ALA A 944 18.84 11.15 41.16
N PRO A 945 20.11 11.36 41.58
CA PRO A 945 20.40 12.13 42.78
C PRO A 945 19.77 13.53 42.67
N ALA A 946 19.17 13.99 43.78
CA ALA A 946 18.50 15.28 43.85
C ALA A 946 19.41 16.40 43.33
N LEU A 947 18.82 17.33 42.57
CA LEU A 947 19.43 18.60 42.14
C LEU A 947 19.97 19.34 43.38
N LYS A 948 21.27 19.19 43.64
CA LYS A 948 21.97 20.04 44.61
C LYS A 948 22.24 21.38 43.93
N LEU A 949 21.41 22.38 44.21
CA LEU A 949 21.79 23.77 43.98
C LEU A 949 23.01 24.06 44.85
N THR A 950 24.18 24.22 44.24
CA THR A 950 25.36 24.74 44.93
C THR A 950 25.17 26.24 45.17
N PRO A 951 25.31 26.75 46.42
CA PRO A 951 25.08 28.16 46.77
C PRO A 951 26.12 29.18 46.24
N LYS A 952 26.73 28.95 45.08
CA LYS A 952 27.71 29.89 44.52
C LYS A 952 27.46 30.10 43.03
N GLN A 953 26.72 31.15 42.72
CA GLN A 953 27.08 32.18 41.74
C GLN A 953 25.98 33.26 41.75
N ASN A 954 26.18 34.24 42.64
CA ASN A 954 25.82 35.63 42.38
C ASN A 954 26.75 36.20 41.31
#